data_AF-A0A2A4JB73-F1
#
_entry.id   AF-A0A2A4JB73-F1
#
_cell.length_a   1.000
_cell.length_b   1.000
_cell.length_c   1.000
_cell.angle_alpha   90.00
_cell.angle_beta   90.00
_cell.angle_gamma   90.00
#
_symmetry.space_group_name_H-M   'P 1'
#
loop_
_entity.id
_entity.type
_entity.pdbx_description
1 polymer ?
#
loop_
_entity_poly.entity_id
_entity_poly.type
_entity_poly.pdbx_seq_one_letter_code
_entity_poly.pdbx_strand_id
1 'polypeptide(L)'
;MSSNYLSCLCRVTEVVKVYDGEAAWTRRLYRPVVVGRNWNERELVAAALRAFHVARDPDLFELTDALAGDEPPLKDPTPLAHVTRLPNKRPALFLRFKEPESGGGEVRVYPGRVAGAGETFVTVGCTGDDAVADLMAAALERFGLDPARAVHDYRCSEILLDRGVSERVLEEEERPWRIVVRLARESVRRMELARFYLQPRRDPHGPTLALFVASLPPGLSERNYENILVEFLGAENKFTSIGPIYYEYGSMVITYEDASKAVRALYALREAKYEDKHLLVMLLPSIEPSMVPAGVKPLLVFVNVKSGGCQGLELISSFRKLLNPYQVFDLENGGPLPGLYVFRHIPNYKILVCGGDGTIGWVLQCLDNVGQDSQCSNPPCAIVPLGTGNDLARTLRWGSGYTGCEDPLSLLRDVIDAEEIRLDRWTVVFHPEDKQDEPKELSKQLPASVTTGSQSEDNSQILVMNNYFGIGIDADLCLDFHNAREENPNKFNSRLRNKGVYVKMGLRKMVGRKMCKDLHKAIRLEVDGKLVELPQLEGIIILNILSWGSGANPWGPEKDDQFSKPNHWDGMLEIVGVTGVVHLGQIQSGLRGAMRIAQGGHIKINLKSEIPVQVDGEPWVAAPSEVVVLKSALKIWIFHILHMKSSGNDLARTLRWGSGYTGCEDPLSLLRDVIDAEEIRLDRWTVVFHPEDKQDEPKELSKQLPGSQSEDNSQILVMNNYFGIGIDADLCLDFHNAREENPNKFNSRLRNKGVYVKMGLRKMVGRKMCKDLHKAIRLEVDGKLVELPQLEGIIILNILSWGSGANPWGPEKDDQFSKPNHWDGMLEIVGVTGVVHLGQIQSGLRGAMRIAQGGHIKINLKSEIPVQVDGEPWVAAPSEVVVLKSALKSVFACARLPVSKQGSN
;
A
#
# COMPACT_ATOMS: atom_id res chain seq x y z
N MET A 1 -23.94 -57.87 -34.06
CA MET A 1 -23.42 -58.41 -32.79
C MET A 1 -22.70 -57.30 -32.04
N SER A 2 -23.44 -56.47 -31.29
CA SER A 2 -22.83 -55.40 -30.48
C SER A 2 -23.88 -54.84 -29.52
N SER A 3 -24.32 -55.69 -28.58
CA SER A 3 -25.18 -55.29 -27.44
C SER A 3 -24.81 -55.99 -26.12
N ASN A 4 -23.63 -56.62 -26.02
CA ASN A 4 -23.30 -57.53 -24.91
C ASN A 4 -21.97 -57.24 -24.20
N TYR A 5 -21.46 -56.00 -24.22
CA TYR A 5 -20.27 -55.63 -23.42
C TYR A 5 -20.55 -54.73 -22.21
N LEU A 6 -21.81 -54.28 -22.02
CA LEU A 6 -22.21 -53.47 -20.86
C LEU A 6 -22.88 -54.26 -19.73
N SER A 7 -23.07 -55.59 -19.87
CA SER A 7 -23.79 -56.41 -18.88
C SER A 7 -22.89 -57.21 -17.92
N CYS A 8 -21.56 -57.12 -18.01
CA CYS A 8 -20.64 -57.94 -17.20
C CYS A 8 -20.00 -57.22 -15.99
N LEU A 9 -20.17 -55.90 -15.83
CA LEU A 9 -19.66 -55.13 -14.67
C LEU A 9 -20.71 -54.86 -13.57
N CYS A 10 -21.99 -55.18 -13.82
CA CYS A 10 -23.11 -54.88 -12.91
C CYS A 10 -23.30 -55.87 -11.73
N ARG A 11 -22.28 -56.64 -11.32
CA ARG A 11 -22.43 -57.65 -10.24
C ARG A 11 -21.51 -57.50 -9.02
N VAL A 12 -20.66 -56.47 -8.94
CA VAL A 12 -19.66 -56.34 -7.86
C VAL A 12 -19.97 -55.24 -6.83
N THR A 13 -20.80 -54.25 -7.19
CA THR A 13 -21.14 -53.12 -6.32
C THR A 13 -22.64 -53.07 -5.97
N GLU A 14 -22.96 -52.51 -4.81
CA GLU A 14 -24.31 -52.29 -4.30
C GLU A 14 -24.44 -50.85 -3.77
N VAL A 15 -25.65 -50.29 -3.73
CA VAL A 15 -25.89 -48.96 -3.15
C VAL A 15 -26.63 -49.11 -1.83
N VAL A 16 -26.02 -48.61 -0.75
CA VAL A 16 -26.58 -48.60 0.60
C VAL A 16 -27.02 -47.19 1.00
N LYS A 17 -28.04 -47.10 1.87
CA LYS A 17 -28.45 -45.83 2.48
C LYS A 17 -27.67 -45.66 3.77
N VAL A 18 -26.86 -44.63 3.88
CA VAL A 18 -26.14 -44.33 5.11
C VAL A 18 -26.78 -43.13 5.80
N TYR A 19 -27.07 -43.29 7.08
CA TYR A 19 -27.55 -42.26 7.99
C TYR A 19 -26.42 -41.92 8.95
N ASP A 20 -26.12 -40.64 9.15
CA ASP A 20 -25.05 -40.21 10.07
C ASP A 20 -25.47 -40.15 11.54
N GLY A 21 -26.72 -40.51 11.86
CA GLY A 21 -27.24 -40.61 13.22
C GLY A 21 -28.77 -40.64 13.29
N GLU A 22 -29.31 -40.66 14.51
CA GLU A 22 -30.74 -40.78 14.77
C GLU A 22 -31.56 -39.62 14.20
N ALA A 23 -31.02 -38.39 14.25
CA ALA A 23 -31.71 -37.22 13.72
C ALA A 23 -31.94 -37.32 12.20
N ALA A 24 -30.99 -37.91 11.48
CA ALA A 24 -31.08 -38.15 10.05
C ALA A 24 -32.10 -39.24 9.73
N TRP A 25 -32.16 -40.28 10.56
CA TRP A 25 -33.15 -41.37 10.45
C TRP A 25 -34.58 -40.89 10.62
N THR A 26 -34.88 -40.15 11.69
CA THR A 26 -36.21 -39.61 11.96
C THR A 26 -36.69 -38.70 10.83
N ARG A 27 -35.77 -37.91 10.25
CA ARG A 27 -36.05 -37.02 9.12
C ARG A 27 -36.01 -37.71 7.76
N ARG A 28 -35.70 -39.01 7.71
CA ARG A 28 -35.51 -39.82 6.49
C ARG A 28 -34.46 -39.22 5.53
N LEU A 29 -33.47 -38.52 6.07
CA LEU A 29 -32.36 -37.94 5.34
C LEU A 29 -31.19 -38.91 5.36
N TYR A 30 -30.75 -39.37 4.19
CA TYR A 30 -29.62 -40.31 4.05
C TYR A 30 -28.76 -39.93 2.86
N ARG A 31 -27.53 -40.42 2.82
CA ARG A 31 -26.68 -40.37 1.62
C ARG A 31 -26.60 -41.75 0.98
N PRO A 32 -26.86 -41.88 -0.34
CA PRO A 32 -26.62 -43.12 -1.05
C PRO A 32 -25.11 -43.30 -1.24
N VAL A 33 -24.56 -44.42 -0.75
CA VAL A 33 -23.14 -44.75 -0.88
C VAL A 33 -23.00 -46.01 -1.74
N VAL A 34 -22.18 -45.94 -2.78
CA VAL A 34 -21.86 -47.09 -3.64
C VAL A 34 -20.71 -47.85 -2.99
N VAL A 35 -20.93 -49.13 -2.70
CA VAL A 35 -20.01 -49.99 -1.95
C VAL A 35 -19.77 -51.30 -2.70
N GLY A 36 -18.58 -51.88 -2.57
CA GLY A 36 -18.28 -53.22 -3.08
C GLY A 36 -18.87 -54.31 -2.17
N ARG A 37 -19.41 -55.40 -2.75
CA ARG A 37 -19.99 -56.50 -1.97
C ARG A 37 -18.97 -57.29 -1.14
N ASN A 38 -17.69 -57.21 -1.51
CA ASN A 38 -16.59 -57.90 -0.84
C ASN A 38 -15.68 -56.93 -0.05
N TRP A 39 -16.12 -55.68 0.15
CA TRP A 39 -15.35 -54.71 0.93
C TRP A 39 -15.37 -55.06 2.41
N ASN A 40 -14.24 -54.83 3.08
CA ASN A 40 -14.15 -54.99 4.53
C ASN A 40 -14.81 -53.81 5.28
N GLU A 41 -14.99 -53.93 6.58
CA GLU A 41 -15.64 -52.91 7.42
C GLU A 41 -14.98 -51.53 7.24
N ARG A 42 -13.64 -51.47 7.26
CA ARG A 42 -12.87 -50.23 7.18
C ARG A 42 -13.10 -49.49 5.85
N GLU A 43 -13.16 -50.21 4.74
CA GLU A 43 -13.45 -49.65 3.41
C GLU A 43 -14.87 -49.07 3.34
N LEU A 44 -15.85 -49.75 3.95
CA LEU A 44 -17.24 -49.29 4.02
C LEU A 44 -17.37 -48.03 4.88
N VAL A 45 -16.77 -48.02 6.07
CA VAL A 45 -16.74 -46.86 6.98
C VAL A 45 -16.07 -45.67 6.31
N ALA A 46 -14.91 -45.87 5.66
CA ALA A 46 -14.22 -44.81 4.93
C ALA A 46 -15.07 -44.22 3.80
N ALA A 47 -15.84 -45.05 3.09
CA ALA A 47 -16.76 -44.57 2.06
C ALA A 47 -17.94 -43.77 2.64
N ALA A 48 -18.48 -44.20 3.79
CA ALA A 48 -19.50 -43.47 4.52
C ALA A 48 -18.99 -42.10 5.01
N LEU A 49 -17.82 -42.04 5.66
CA LEU A 49 -17.21 -40.79 6.14
C LEU A 49 -16.98 -39.79 5.00
N ARG A 50 -16.47 -40.25 3.85
CA ARG A 50 -16.32 -39.42 2.64
C ARG A 50 -17.65 -38.86 2.16
N ALA A 51 -18.71 -39.66 2.17
CA ALA A 51 -20.03 -39.21 1.76
C ALA A 51 -20.55 -38.07 2.64
N PHE A 52 -20.19 -38.03 3.93
CA PHE A 52 -20.59 -36.98 4.87
C PHE A 52 -19.55 -35.87 5.06
N HIS A 53 -18.44 -35.89 4.32
CA HIS A 53 -17.33 -34.94 4.43
C HIS A 53 -16.68 -34.90 5.82
N VAL A 54 -16.58 -36.06 6.48
CA VAL A 54 -15.91 -36.20 7.78
C VAL A 54 -14.47 -36.67 7.55
N ALA A 55 -13.49 -35.88 7.98
CA ALA A 55 -12.07 -36.15 7.80
C ALA A 55 -11.43 -36.67 9.09
N ARG A 56 -11.87 -37.85 9.55
CA ARG A 56 -11.36 -38.55 10.74
C ARG A 56 -10.88 -39.95 10.38
N ASP A 57 -10.09 -40.54 11.27
CA ASP A 57 -9.66 -41.93 11.15
C ASP A 57 -10.90 -42.86 11.13
N PRO A 58 -11.08 -43.68 10.07
CA PRO A 58 -12.16 -44.68 10.00
C PRO A 58 -12.23 -45.62 11.20
N ASP A 59 -11.11 -45.88 11.87
CA ASP A 59 -11.04 -46.85 12.97
C ASP A 59 -11.80 -46.36 14.22
N LEU A 60 -12.13 -45.07 14.29
CA LEU A 60 -12.98 -44.45 15.33
C LEU A 60 -14.49 -44.63 15.07
N PHE A 61 -14.87 -45.27 13.98
CA PHE A 61 -16.27 -45.41 13.57
C PHE A 61 -16.61 -46.86 13.18
N GLU A 62 -17.89 -47.18 13.24
CA GLU A 62 -18.48 -48.40 12.69
C GLU A 62 -19.71 -48.07 11.85
N LEU A 63 -20.09 -49.07 11.05
CA LEU A 63 -21.41 -49.13 10.47
C LEU A 63 -22.24 -50.16 11.24
N THR A 64 -23.46 -49.78 11.63
CA THR A 64 -24.44 -50.69 12.23
C THR A 64 -25.66 -50.84 11.32
N ASP A 65 -26.35 -51.97 11.42
CA ASP A 65 -27.57 -52.22 10.66
C ASP A 65 -28.74 -51.41 11.24
N ALA A 66 -29.20 -50.39 10.49
CA ALA A 66 -30.26 -49.49 10.94
C ALA A 66 -31.67 -50.11 10.93
N LEU A 67 -31.83 -51.30 10.34
CA LEU A 67 -33.11 -52.01 10.25
C LEU A 67 -33.22 -53.18 11.23
N ALA A 68 -32.11 -53.59 11.85
CA ALA A 68 -32.09 -54.58 12.90
C ALA A 68 -32.44 -53.94 14.26
N GLY A 69 -33.15 -54.66 15.12
CA GLY A 69 -33.70 -54.11 16.36
C GLY A 69 -32.64 -53.74 17.41
N ASP A 70 -31.47 -54.37 17.37
CA ASP A 70 -30.35 -54.19 18.28
C ASP A 70 -29.18 -53.40 17.67
N GLU A 71 -29.35 -52.85 16.46
CA GLU A 71 -28.31 -52.13 15.70
C GLU A 71 -26.92 -52.83 15.74
N PRO A 72 -26.81 -54.11 15.35
CA PRO A 72 -25.56 -54.85 15.45
C PRO A 72 -24.52 -54.24 14.49
N PRO A 73 -23.24 -54.15 14.93
CA PRO A 73 -22.16 -53.70 14.07
C PRO A 73 -21.89 -54.70 12.95
N LEU A 74 -21.50 -54.17 11.80
CA LEU A 74 -21.11 -54.93 10.63
C LEU A 74 -19.77 -55.65 10.90
N LYS A 75 -19.67 -56.94 10.53
CA LYS A 75 -18.48 -57.77 10.81
C LYS A 75 -17.84 -58.34 9.54
N ASP A 76 -16.51 -58.30 9.50
CA ASP A 76 -15.70 -58.98 8.48
C ASP A 76 -15.83 -60.51 8.55
N PRO A 77 -15.56 -61.25 7.45
CA PRO A 77 -14.99 -60.80 6.16
C PRO A 77 -16.04 -60.36 5.12
N THR A 78 -17.34 -60.48 5.42
CA THR A 78 -18.43 -60.13 4.49
C THR A 78 -19.50 -59.27 5.18
N PRO A 79 -19.21 -57.99 5.46
CA PRO A 79 -20.04 -57.16 6.33
C PRO A 79 -21.45 -56.89 5.79
N LEU A 80 -21.60 -56.82 4.48
CA LEU A 80 -22.90 -56.56 3.81
C LEU A 80 -23.77 -57.81 3.61
N ALA A 81 -23.24 -59.01 3.87
CA ALA A 81 -23.96 -60.27 3.67
C ALA A 81 -25.06 -60.48 4.73
N HIS A 82 -24.85 -59.93 5.94
CA HIS A 82 -25.70 -60.15 7.11
C HIS A 82 -26.62 -58.96 7.44
N VAL A 83 -26.64 -57.92 6.60
CA VAL A 83 -27.50 -56.75 6.79
C VAL A 83 -28.95 -57.07 6.46
N THR A 84 -29.88 -56.59 7.28
CA THR A 84 -31.32 -56.75 7.15
C THR A 84 -31.82 -56.12 5.84
N ARG A 85 -32.55 -56.91 5.05
CA ARG A 85 -33.06 -56.51 3.74
C ARG A 85 -34.58 -56.59 3.69
N LEU A 86 -35.21 -55.45 3.44
CA LEU A 86 -36.66 -55.38 3.18
C LEU A 86 -36.93 -55.53 1.67
N PRO A 87 -38.02 -56.20 1.25
CA PRO A 87 -38.37 -56.35 -0.16
C PRO A 87 -38.42 -54.99 -0.87
N ASN A 88 -37.77 -54.88 -2.03
CA ASN A 88 -37.70 -53.67 -2.87
C ASN A 88 -37.09 -52.42 -2.19
N LYS A 89 -36.36 -52.58 -1.08
CA LYS A 89 -35.65 -51.47 -0.40
C LYS A 89 -34.15 -51.74 -0.36
N ARG A 90 -33.36 -50.67 -0.53
CA ARG A 90 -31.91 -50.70 -0.31
C ARG A 90 -31.60 -50.92 1.18
N PRO A 91 -30.50 -51.62 1.53
CA PRO A 91 -30.04 -51.71 2.91
C PRO A 91 -29.82 -50.32 3.52
N ALA A 92 -30.05 -50.20 4.82
CA ALA A 92 -29.87 -48.96 5.56
C ALA A 92 -28.88 -49.19 6.70
N LEU A 93 -27.89 -48.31 6.80
CA LEU A 93 -26.81 -48.39 7.78
C LEU A 93 -26.73 -47.08 8.56
N PHE A 94 -26.41 -47.16 9.84
CA PHE A 94 -25.97 -46.02 10.62
C PHE A 94 -24.46 -45.94 10.63
N LEU A 95 -23.92 -44.73 10.45
CA LEU A 95 -22.53 -44.42 10.79
C LEU A 95 -22.49 -44.04 12.27
N ARG A 96 -21.79 -44.83 13.09
CA ARG A 96 -21.68 -44.64 14.54
C ARG A 96 -20.25 -44.35 14.96
N PHE A 97 -20.09 -43.45 15.92
CA PHE A 97 -18.81 -43.20 16.59
C PHE A 97 -18.58 -44.30 17.64
N LYS A 98 -17.40 -44.92 17.62
CA LYS A 98 -16.99 -45.94 18.61
C LYS A 98 -16.49 -45.23 19.86
N GLU A 99 -17.24 -45.32 20.96
CA GLU A 99 -16.75 -44.85 22.25
C GLU A 99 -15.57 -45.73 22.69
N PRO A 100 -14.41 -45.15 23.05
CA PRO A 100 -13.27 -45.91 23.53
C PRO A 100 -13.59 -46.71 24.79
N GLU A 101 -13.01 -47.90 24.94
CA GLU A 101 -13.19 -48.74 26.14
C GLU A 101 -12.71 -48.07 27.44
N SER A 102 -11.83 -47.07 27.33
CA SER A 102 -11.41 -46.21 28.45
C SER A 102 -12.52 -45.34 29.02
N GLY A 103 -13.69 -45.26 28.38
CA GLY A 103 -14.82 -44.43 28.82
C GLY A 103 -14.57 -42.93 28.69
N GLY A 104 -13.57 -42.54 27.90
CA GLY A 104 -13.11 -41.17 27.73
C GLY A 104 -12.36 -40.96 26.42
N GLY A 105 -12.15 -39.71 26.05
CA GLY A 105 -11.40 -39.32 24.87
C GLY A 105 -10.96 -37.86 24.94
N GLU A 106 -10.87 -37.22 23.78
CA GLU A 106 -10.34 -35.87 23.67
C GLU A 106 -11.42 -34.86 23.31
N VAL A 107 -11.45 -33.75 24.05
CA VAL A 107 -12.33 -32.60 23.81
C VAL A 107 -11.49 -31.40 23.39
N ARG A 108 -11.87 -30.75 22.30
CA ARG A 108 -11.21 -29.51 21.85
C ARG A 108 -11.87 -28.31 22.50
N VAL A 109 -11.09 -27.52 23.21
CA VAL A 109 -11.52 -26.29 23.87
C VAL A 109 -10.90 -25.09 23.18
N TYR A 110 -11.75 -24.20 22.67
CA TYR A 110 -11.38 -23.01 21.91
C TYR A 110 -11.32 -21.78 22.83
N PRO A 111 -10.36 -20.87 22.65
CA PRO A 111 -10.27 -19.64 23.44
C PRO A 111 -11.29 -18.61 22.94
N GLY A 112 -12.38 -18.44 23.68
CA GLY A 112 -13.44 -17.46 23.42
C GLY A 112 -13.13 -16.10 24.04
N ARG A 113 -11.93 -15.54 23.76
CA ARG A 113 -11.33 -14.32 24.38
C ARG A 113 -10.49 -14.58 25.65
N VAL A 114 -9.73 -15.68 25.65
CA VAL A 114 -8.71 -15.94 26.68
C VAL A 114 -7.43 -15.16 26.31
N ALA A 115 -6.92 -14.34 27.22
CA ALA A 115 -5.69 -13.57 26.98
C ALA A 115 -4.48 -14.51 26.85
N GLY A 116 -3.60 -14.26 25.87
CA GLY A 116 -2.36 -15.04 25.70
C GLY A 116 -2.50 -16.40 25.02
N ALA A 117 -3.70 -16.81 24.58
CA ALA A 117 -3.89 -18.05 23.85
C ALA A 117 -3.26 -17.97 22.44
N GLY A 118 -2.02 -18.47 22.30
CA GLY A 118 -1.30 -18.56 21.02
C GLY A 118 -1.83 -19.64 20.07
N GLU A 119 -2.64 -20.57 20.57
CA GLU A 119 -3.21 -21.69 19.81
C GLU A 119 -4.69 -21.50 19.50
N THR A 120 -5.14 -22.04 18.36
CA THR A 120 -6.56 -21.96 17.93
C THR A 120 -7.53 -22.74 18.81
N PHE A 121 -7.05 -23.77 19.49
CA PHE A 121 -7.73 -24.55 20.53
C PHE A 121 -6.69 -25.40 21.27
N VAL A 122 -7.02 -25.84 22.48
CA VAL A 122 -6.26 -26.88 23.19
C VAL A 122 -7.08 -28.16 23.22
N THR A 123 -6.40 -29.30 23.12
CA THR A 123 -7.04 -30.62 23.26
C THR A 123 -6.94 -31.05 24.71
N VAL A 124 -8.05 -31.33 25.37
CA VAL A 124 -8.10 -31.78 26.77
C VAL A 124 -8.61 -33.21 26.81
N GLY A 125 -7.90 -34.09 27.52
CA GLY A 125 -8.37 -35.45 27.78
C GLY A 125 -9.50 -35.41 28.81
N CYS A 126 -10.62 -36.07 28.52
CA CYS A 126 -11.78 -36.13 29.40
C CYS A 126 -12.38 -37.53 29.42
N THR A 127 -12.73 -37.99 30.61
CA THR A 127 -13.50 -39.19 30.88
C THR A 127 -14.99 -38.87 30.95
N GLY A 128 -15.83 -39.90 30.95
CA GLY A 128 -17.27 -39.76 31.11
C GLY A 128 -17.71 -39.19 32.46
N ASP A 129 -16.82 -39.15 33.45
CA ASP A 129 -17.07 -38.67 34.81
C ASP A 129 -16.54 -37.24 35.05
N ASP A 130 -15.70 -36.69 34.16
CA ASP A 130 -15.15 -35.34 34.32
C ASP A 130 -16.23 -34.26 34.10
N ALA A 131 -16.25 -33.25 34.96
CA ALA A 131 -17.18 -32.13 34.87
C ALA A 131 -16.66 -31.04 33.92
N VAL A 132 -17.53 -30.10 33.57
CA VAL A 132 -17.14 -28.87 32.86
C VAL A 132 -16.08 -28.10 33.66
N ALA A 133 -16.17 -28.07 35.00
CA ALA A 133 -15.16 -27.45 35.84
C ALA A 133 -13.74 -28.05 35.63
N ASP A 134 -13.64 -29.38 35.52
CA ASP A 134 -12.38 -30.09 35.29
C ASP A 134 -11.81 -29.79 33.89
N LEU A 135 -12.69 -29.79 32.87
CA LEU A 135 -12.34 -29.39 31.51
C LEU A 135 -11.82 -27.94 31.45
N MET A 136 -12.49 -27.03 32.15
CA MET A 136 -12.11 -25.61 32.21
C MET A 136 -10.76 -25.42 32.89
N ALA A 137 -10.52 -26.08 34.02
CA ALA A 137 -9.26 -25.99 34.74
C ALA A 137 -8.08 -26.46 33.88
N ALA A 138 -8.21 -27.64 33.25
CA ALA A 138 -7.19 -28.19 32.37
C ALA A 138 -6.98 -27.35 31.09
N ALA A 139 -8.04 -26.73 30.55
CA ALA A 139 -7.92 -25.83 29.41
C ALA A 139 -7.21 -24.51 29.78
N LEU A 140 -7.55 -23.91 30.92
CA LEU A 140 -6.92 -22.68 31.43
C LEU A 140 -5.42 -22.87 31.64
N GLU A 141 -5.01 -23.98 32.25
CA GLU A 141 -3.60 -24.33 32.44
C GLU A 141 -2.85 -24.40 31.11
N ARG A 142 -3.43 -25.07 30.10
CA ARG A 142 -2.84 -25.18 28.75
C ARG A 142 -2.82 -23.85 27.99
N PHE A 143 -3.74 -22.93 28.30
CA PHE A 143 -3.69 -21.56 27.80
C PHE A 143 -2.71 -20.65 28.57
N GLY A 144 -2.00 -21.19 29.57
CA GLY A 144 -0.99 -20.45 30.35
C GLY A 144 -1.57 -19.58 31.47
N LEU A 145 -2.79 -19.87 31.92
CA LEU A 145 -3.46 -19.16 33.02
C LEU A 145 -3.54 -20.05 34.27
N ASP A 146 -3.46 -19.42 35.45
CA ASP A 146 -3.61 -20.09 36.75
C ASP A 146 -5.08 -20.51 36.97
N PRO A 147 -5.40 -21.82 36.97
CA PRO A 147 -6.78 -22.30 37.10
C PRO A 147 -7.43 -21.89 38.42
N ALA A 148 -6.65 -21.81 39.52
CA ALA A 148 -7.18 -21.50 40.86
C ALA A 148 -7.75 -20.08 40.95
N ARG A 149 -7.30 -19.18 40.08
CA ARG A 149 -7.76 -17.80 40.01
C ARG A 149 -8.74 -17.59 38.86
N ALA A 150 -8.44 -18.16 37.70
CA ALA A 150 -9.18 -17.88 36.47
C ALA A 150 -10.49 -18.67 36.33
N VAL A 151 -10.66 -19.84 36.96
CA VAL A 151 -11.87 -20.67 36.73
C VAL A 151 -13.19 -19.94 37.04
N HIS A 152 -13.18 -19.01 38.00
CA HIS A 152 -14.35 -18.21 38.36
C HIS A 152 -14.67 -17.07 37.38
N ASP A 153 -13.69 -16.66 36.57
CA ASP A 153 -13.82 -15.55 35.62
C ASP A 153 -14.29 -16.02 34.23
N TYR A 154 -14.33 -17.34 34.00
CA TYR A 154 -14.67 -17.93 32.71
C TYR A 154 -15.90 -18.86 32.81
N ARG A 155 -16.48 -19.18 31.66
CA ARG A 155 -17.57 -20.15 31.46
C ARG A 155 -17.25 -20.99 30.23
N CYS A 156 -17.81 -22.20 30.17
CA CYS A 156 -17.74 -23.03 28.98
C CYS A 156 -19.04 -22.92 28.19
N SER A 157 -18.95 -22.66 26.88
CA SER A 157 -20.10 -22.65 25.96
C SER A 157 -19.96 -23.74 24.91
N GLU A 158 -21.01 -24.52 24.68
CA GLU A 158 -21.18 -25.37 23.51
C GLU A 158 -21.66 -24.54 22.32
N ILE A 159 -20.91 -24.53 21.22
CA ILE A 159 -21.29 -23.88 19.96
C ILE A 159 -21.44 -24.94 18.88
N LEU A 160 -22.64 -25.03 18.30
CA LEU A 160 -22.94 -25.90 17.16
C LEU A 160 -23.00 -25.07 15.88
N LEU A 161 -22.28 -25.52 14.86
CA LEU A 161 -22.17 -24.84 13.55
C LEU A 161 -23.04 -25.47 12.44
N ASP A 162 -23.93 -26.40 12.80
CA ASP A 162 -24.79 -27.09 11.84
C ASP A 162 -26.08 -26.31 11.57
N ARG A 163 -26.30 -25.88 10.32
CA ARG A 163 -27.49 -25.14 9.84
C ARG A 163 -27.79 -23.84 10.61
N GLY A 164 -26.74 -23.11 10.99
CA GLY A 164 -26.77 -21.89 11.80
C GLY A 164 -25.70 -21.94 12.88
N VAL A 165 -25.50 -20.83 13.60
CA VAL A 165 -24.65 -20.81 14.80
C VAL A 165 -25.57 -20.75 16.00
N SER A 166 -25.54 -21.77 16.86
CA SER A 166 -26.24 -21.77 18.14
C SER A 166 -25.25 -21.94 19.27
N GLU A 167 -25.38 -21.11 20.30
CA GLU A 167 -24.56 -21.15 21.51
C GLU A 167 -25.42 -21.55 22.71
N ARG A 168 -24.86 -22.41 23.57
CA ARG A 168 -25.42 -22.81 24.86
C ARG A 168 -24.32 -22.75 25.92
N VAL A 169 -24.56 -22.02 26.99
CA VAL A 169 -23.68 -22.06 28.18
C VAL A 169 -23.89 -23.40 28.89
N LEU A 170 -22.80 -24.06 29.25
CA LEU A 170 -22.82 -25.34 29.97
C LEU A 170 -22.78 -25.10 31.48
N GLU A 171 -23.54 -25.89 32.23
CA GLU A 171 -23.50 -25.90 33.69
C GLU A 171 -22.24 -26.61 34.20
N GLU A 172 -21.77 -26.27 35.39
CA GLU A 172 -20.48 -26.74 35.93
C GLU A 172 -20.44 -28.27 36.13
N GLU A 173 -21.58 -28.90 36.41
CA GLU A 173 -21.73 -30.34 36.65
C GLU A 173 -21.99 -31.16 35.38
N GLU A 174 -22.23 -30.51 34.24
CA GLU A 174 -22.40 -31.23 32.97
C GLU A 174 -21.11 -32.01 32.62
N ARG A 175 -21.26 -33.11 31.87
CA ARG A 175 -20.16 -34.00 31.51
C ARG A 175 -19.79 -33.81 30.03
N PRO A 176 -18.70 -33.10 29.69
CA PRO A 176 -18.36 -32.74 28.31
C PRO A 176 -18.23 -33.95 27.38
N TRP A 177 -17.60 -35.03 27.85
CA TRP A 177 -17.47 -36.25 27.06
C TRP A 177 -18.83 -36.90 26.74
N ARG A 178 -19.77 -36.90 27.69
CA ARG A 178 -21.13 -37.39 27.47
C ARG A 178 -21.91 -36.52 26.49
N ILE A 179 -21.64 -35.21 26.44
CA ILE A 179 -22.19 -34.31 25.42
C ILE A 179 -21.67 -34.70 24.03
N VAL A 180 -20.36 -34.93 23.88
CA VAL A 180 -19.75 -35.38 22.60
C VAL A 180 -20.37 -36.69 22.12
N VAL A 181 -20.47 -37.71 22.99
CA VAL A 181 -21.06 -39.02 22.66
C VAL A 181 -22.54 -38.88 22.29
N ARG A 182 -23.31 -38.06 23.01
CA ARG A 182 -24.72 -37.75 22.68
C ARG A 182 -24.83 -37.12 21.29
N LEU A 183 -24.03 -36.10 21.00
CA LEU A 183 -24.01 -35.44 19.70
C LEU A 183 -23.65 -36.42 18.58
N ALA A 184 -22.68 -37.31 18.81
CA ALA A 184 -22.26 -38.34 17.86
C ALA A 184 -23.39 -39.32 17.53
N ARG A 185 -24.18 -39.69 18.54
CA ARG A 185 -25.34 -40.58 18.39
C ARG A 185 -26.48 -39.91 17.61
N GLU A 186 -26.73 -38.63 17.87
CA GLU A 186 -27.70 -37.83 17.12
C GLU A 186 -27.28 -37.62 15.66
N SER A 187 -26.01 -37.25 15.44
CA SER A 187 -25.37 -37.08 14.14
C SER A 187 -23.85 -36.93 14.29
N VAL A 188 -23.08 -37.80 13.64
CA VAL A 188 -21.62 -37.71 13.54
C VAL A 188 -21.17 -36.35 12.99
N ARG A 189 -21.94 -35.77 12.08
CA ARG A 189 -21.66 -34.43 11.55
C ARG A 189 -21.86 -33.33 12.59
N ARG A 190 -22.87 -33.43 13.47
CA ARG A 190 -23.07 -32.46 14.56
C ARG A 190 -21.95 -32.54 15.59
N MET A 191 -21.46 -33.74 15.91
CA MET A 191 -20.28 -33.93 16.77
C MET A 191 -19.06 -33.20 16.20
N GLU A 192 -18.76 -33.36 14.91
CA GLU A 192 -17.61 -32.72 14.27
C GLU A 192 -17.76 -31.19 14.14
N LEU A 193 -18.99 -30.68 14.12
CA LEU A 193 -19.30 -29.25 14.05
C LEU A 193 -19.56 -28.61 15.41
N ALA A 194 -19.41 -29.37 16.50
CA ALA A 194 -19.50 -28.88 17.87
C ALA A 194 -18.16 -28.34 18.36
N ARG A 195 -18.20 -27.23 19.07
CA ARG A 195 -17.03 -26.59 19.67
C ARG A 195 -17.32 -26.21 21.11
N PHE A 196 -16.41 -26.51 22.00
CA PHE A 196 -16.44 -26.01 23.38
C PHE A 196 -15.60 -24.75 23.45
N TYR A 197 -16.17 -23.61 23.81
CA TYR A 197 -15.44 -22.35 23.97
C TYR A 197 -15.30 -22.01 25.45
N LEU A 198 -14.10 -21.63 25.84
CA LEU A 198 -13.84 -21.01 27.13
C LEU A 198 -13.96 -19.50 26.97
N GLN A 199 -15.01 -18.91 27.53
CA GLN A 199 -15.34 -17.49 27.41
C GLN A 199 -15.29 -16.79 28.76
N PRO A 200 -14.83 -15.54 28.84
CA PRO A 200 -15.00 -14.73 30.05
C PRO A 200 -16.49 -14.62 30.45
N ARG A 201 -16.80 -14.73 31.76
CA ARG A 201 -18.15 -14.48 32.31
C ARG A 201 -18.56 -13.01 32.17
N ARG A 202 -17.59 -12.10 32.18
CA ARG A 202 -17.74 -10.66 31.98
C ARG A 202 -16.91 -10.23 30.78
N ASP A 203 -17.40 -9.30 29.96
CA ASP A 203 -16.60 -8.79 28.83
C ASP A 203 -15.32 -8.12 29.37
N PRO A 204 -14.12 -8.61 29.02
CA PRO A 204 -12.86 -8.04 29.50
C PRO A 204 -12.64 -6.59 29.05
N HIS A 205 -13.35 -6.11 28.02
CA HIS A 205 -13.24 -4.74 27.51
C HIS A 205 -14.05 -3.69 28.31
N GLY A 206 -14.67 -4.11 29.44
CA GLY A 206 -15.60 -3.32 30.22
C GLY A 206 -17.03 -3.33 29.66
N PRO A 207 -18.05 -2.92 30.43
CA PRO A 207 -19.42 -2.82 29.95
C PRO A 207 -19.63 -1.64 28.96
N THR A 208 -18.62 -0.80 28.76
CA THR A 208 -18.78 0.51 28.12
C THR A 208 -18.51 0.50 26.63
N LEU A 209 -19.55 0.69 25.81
CA LEU A 209 -19.45 1.02 24.39
C LEU A 209 -19.19 2.52 24.21
N ALA A 210 -18.23 2.87 23.37
CA ALA A 210 -17.91 4.27 23.07
C ALA A 210 -18.47 4.68 21.70
N LEU A 211 -19.17 5.83 21.67
CA LEU A 211 -19.59 6.48 20.43
C LEU A 211 -18.78 7.77 20.23
N PHE A 212 -18.08 7.87 19.11
CA PHE A 212 -17.51 9.13 18.63
C PHE A 212 -18.60 9.95 17.96
N VAL A 213 -18.76 11.21 18.35
CA VAL A 213 -19.70 12.15 17.74
C VAL A 213 -18.92 13.37 17.26
N ALA A 214 -19.09 13.72 15.99
CA ALA A 214 -18.42 14.85 15.35
C ALA A 214 -19.38 15.61 14.41
N SER A 215 -18.84 16.62 13.73
CA SER A 215 -19.60 17.63 12.98
C SER A 215 -20.42 18.57 13.88
N LEU A 216 -20.01 18.73 15.13
CA LEU A 216 -20.56 19.75 16.03
C LEU A 216 -19.79 21.06 15.86
N PRO A 217 -20.32 22.22 16.29
CA PRO A 217 -19.56 23.47 16.27
C PRO A 217 -18.32 23.38 17.17
N PRO A 218 -17.14 23.87 16.74
CA PRO A 218 -15.94 23.89 17.58
C PRO A 218 -16.05 24.93 18.72
N GLY A 219 -15.27 24.72 19.79
CA GLY A 219 -15.11 25.68 20.89
C GLY A 219 -16.31 25.81 21.85
N LEU A 220 -17.30 24.92 21.77
CA LEU A 220 -18.41 24.91 22.73
C LEU A 220 -17.99 24.31 24.08
N SER A 221 -18.63 24.72 25.17
CA SER A 221 -18.42 24.09 26.47
C SER A 221 -18.99 22.67 26.51
N GLU A 222 -18.46 21.82 27.39
CA GLU A 222 -18.96 20.45 27.62
C GLU A 222 -20.48 20.41 27.83
N ARG A 223 -21.02 21.31 28.66
CA ARG A 223 -22.46 21.41 28.93
C ARG A 223 -23.27 21.72 27.67
N ASN A 224 -22.75 22.55 26.77
CA ASN A 224 -23.44 22.86 25.53
C ASN A 224 -23.44 21.66 24.58
N TYR A 225 -22.33 20.93 24.47
CA TYR A 225 -22.31 19.68 23.72
C TYR A 225 -23.27 18.63 24.30
N GLU A 226 -23.28 18.44 25.63
CA GLU A 226 -24.23 17.55 26.31
C GLU A 226 -25.68 17.91 25.97
N ASN A 227 -26.05 19.19 26.07
CA ASN A 227 -27.40 19.65 25.78
C ASN A 227 -27.82 19.32 24.34
N ILE A 228 -26.94 19.57 23.35
CA ILE A 228 -27.20 19.26 21.94
C ILE A 228 -27.48 17.76 21.77
N LEU A 229 -26.65 16.89 22.36
CA LEU A 229 -26.83 15.44 22.20
C LEU A 229 -28.07 14.92 22.92
N VAL A 230 -28.36 15.42 24.13
CA VAL A 230 -29.54 15.02 24.91
C VAL A 230 -30.85 15.43 24.21
N GLU A 231 -30.86 16.56 23.49
CA GLU A 231 -32.02 16.97 22.69
C GLU A 231 -32.38 15.93 21.62
N PHE A 232 -31.39 15.35 20.94
CA PHE A 232 -31.61 14.29 19.95
C PHE A 232 -31.89 12.92 20.56
N LEU A 233 -31.26 12.59 21.69
CA LEU A 233 -31.34 11.26 22.31
C LEU A 233 -32.59 11.06 23.20
N GLY A 234 -33.09 12.14 23.79
CA GLY A 234 -34.06 12.11 24.87
C GLY A 234 -33.50 11.55 26.18
N ALA A 235 -34.26 11.69 27.27
CA ALA A 235 -33.83 11.26 28.60
C ALA A 235 -33.59 9.74 28.71
N GLU A 236 -34.32 8.94 27.94
CA GLU A 236 -34.27 7.47 28.00
C GLU A 236 -33.01 6.86 27.38
N ASN A 237 -32.42 7.54 26.39
CA ASN A 237 -31.20 7.11 25.71
C ASN A 237 -30.00 8.01 26.05
N LYS A 238 -30.06 8.75 27.16
CA LYS A 238 -28.90 9.51 27.64
C LYS A 238 -27.72 8.55 27.91
N PHE A 239 -26.53 8.96 27.45
CA PHE A 239 -25.27 8.24 27.67
C PHE A 239 -24.89 8.18 29.15
N THR A 240 -24.05 7.20 29.50
CA THR A 240 -23.57 7.00 30.88
C THR A 240 -22.56 8.07 31.28
N SER A 241 -21.61 8.39 30.41
CA SER A 241 -20.60 9.43 30.69
C SER A 241 -20.06 10.09 29.41
N ILE A 242 -19.46 11.27 29.58
CA ILE A 242 -18.74 12.00 28.55
C ILE A 242 -17.25 11.66 28.70
N GLY A 243 -16.64 11.25 27.58
CA GLY A 243 -15.19 11.05 27.45
C GLY A 243 -14.49 12.32 26.98
N PRO A 244 -13.33 12.19 26.29
CA PRO A 244 -12.60 13.33 25.76
C PRO A 244 -13.42 14.19 24.81
N ILE A 245 -13.24 15.51 24.91
CA ILE A 245 -13.84 16.51 24.03
C ILE A 245 -12.70 17.18 23.27
N TYR A 246 -12.79 17.12 21.94
CA TYR A 246 -11.84 17.74 21.03
C TYR A 246 -12.43 19.07 20.54
N TYR A 247 -12.30 20.10 21.39
CA TYR A 247 -12.93 21.42 21.19
C TYR A 247 -12.61 22.05 19.83
N GLU A 248 -11.36 21.97 19.38
CA GLU A 248 -10.91 22.51 18.09
C GLU A 248 -11.56 21.83 16.89
N TYR A 249 -11.98 20.57 17.06
CA TYR A 249 -12.55 19.75 15.99
C TYR A 249 -14.08 19.61 16.07
N GLY A 250 -14.71 20.19 17.10
CA GLY A 250 -16.16 20.05 17.30
C GLY A 250 -16.59 18.59 17.40
N SER A 251 -15.86 17.81 18.20
CA SER A 251 -16.12 16.38 18.38
C SER A 251 -15.89 15.93 19.81
N MET A 252 -16.54 14.84 20.19
CA MET A 252 -16.45 14.26 21.53
C MET A 252 -16.70 12.76 21.50
N VAL A 253 -16.36 12.09 22.59
CA VAL A 253 -16.75 10.70 22.81
C VAL A 253 -17.74 10.59 23.96
N ILE A 254 -18.78 9.78 23.79
CA ILE A 254 -19.74 9.42 24.83
C ILE A 254 -19.72 7.91 25.05
N THR A 255 -20.01 7.44 26.26
CA THR A 255 -19.99 6.01 26.59
C THR A 255 -21.31 5.49 27.15
N TYR A 256 -21.58 4.22 26.93
CA TYR A 256 -22.79 3.51 27.37
C TYR A 256 -22.44 2.18 28.00
N GLU A 257 -22.96 1.88 29.18
CA GLU A 257 -22.86 0.56 29.79
C GLU A 257 -23.86 -0.47 29.21
N ASP A 258 -24.93 0.01 28.59
CA ASP A 258 -25.98 -0.82 27.99
C ASP A 258 -25.87 -0.81 26.46
N ALA A 259 -25.64 -1.99 25.89
CA ALA A 259 -25.46 -2.15 24.44
C ALA A 259 -26.71 -1.78 23.63
N SER A 260 -27.90 -2.07 24.14
CA SER A 260 -29.16 -1.74 23.47
C SER A 260 -29.39 -0.23 23.45
N LYS A 261 -29.08 0.48 24.53
CA LYS A 261 -29.11 1.96 24.58
C LYS A 261 -28.11 2.56 23.60
N ALA A 262 -26.87 2.06 23.58
CA ALA A 262 -25.83 2.54 22.68
C ALA A 262 -26.22 2.40 21.20
N VAL A 263 -26.82 1.27 20.81
CA VAL A 263 -27.27 1.04 19.44
C VAL A 263 -28.41 2.00 19.06
N ARG A 264 -29.40 2.21 19.94
CA ARG A 264 -30.47 3.20 19.70
C ARG A 264 -29.90 4.62 19.56
N ALA A 265 -29.00 5.00 20.45
CA ALA A 265 -28.33 6.29 20.41
C ALA A 265 -27.52 6.50 19.12
N LEU A 266 -26.79 5.47 18.68
CA LEU A 266 -26.03 5.49 17.43
C LEU A 266 -26.96 5.80 16.23
N TYR A 267 -28.09 5.10 16.09
CA TYR A 267 -29.00 5.35 14.98
C TYR A 267 -29.66 6.73 15.06
N ALA A 268 -30.13 7.13 16.25
CA ALA A 268 -30.75 8.45 16.45
C ALA A 268 -29.80 9.60 16.09
N LEU A 269 -28.55 9.55 16.56
CA LEU A 269 -27.56 10.60 16.28
C LEU A 269 -27.07 10.58 14.82
N ARG A 270 -27.00 9.43 14.14
CA ARG A 270 -26.61 9.36 12.71
C ARG A 270 -27.64 10.01 11.79
N GLU A 271 -28.92 9.96 12.17
CA GLU A 271 -30.00 10.59 11.40
C GLU A 271 -30.15 12.08 11.75
N ALA A 272 -29.63 12.50 12.91
CA ALA A 272 -29.70 13.88 13.37
C ALA A 272 -28.91 14.85 12.47
N LYS A 273 -29.43 16.08 12.39
CA LYS A 273 -28.78 17.21 11.75
C LYS A 273 -28.69 18.37 12.74
N TYR A 274 -27.55 19.03 12.77
CA TYR A 274 -27.32 20.26 13.51
C TYR A 274 -26.76 21.30 12.54
N GLU A 275 -27.36 22.49 12.50
CA GLU A 275 -27.01 23.55 11.53
C GLU A 275 -26.90 23.05 10.08
N ASP A 276 -27.91 22.29 9.64
CA ASP A 276 -28.02 21.67 8.32
C ASP A 276 -26.95 20.62 7.96
N LYS A 277 -26.07 20.27 8.90
CA LYS A 277 -25.05 19.22 8.73
C LYS A 277 -25.46 17.96 9.48
N HIS A 278 -25.31 16.81 8.83
CA HIS A 278 -25.45 15.52 9.52
C HIS A 278 -24.35 15.34 10.56
N LEU A 279 -24.71 14.87 11.74
CA LEU A 279 -23.73 14.45 12.73
C LEU A 279 -22.98 13.22 12.22
N LEU A 280 -21.67 13.22 12.38
CA LEU A 280 -20.87 12.02 12.14
C LEU A 280 -20.83 11.23 13.43
N VAL A 281 -21.30 9.97 13.40
CA VAL A 281 -21.32 9.11 14.59
C VAL A 281 -20.72 7.75 14.26
N MET A 282 -19.80 7.29 15.11
CA MET A 282 -19.14 6.00 14.95
C MET A 282 -19.09 5.23 16.26
N LEU A 283 -19.36 3.93 16.19
CA LEU A 283 -19.05 3.01 17.27
C LEU A 283 -17.55 2.74 17.27
N LEU A 284 -16.89 3.05 18.39
CA LEU A 284 -15.45 2.83 18.55
C LEU A 284 -15.19 1.49 19.24
N PRO A 285 -14.28 0.66 18.70
CA PRO A 285 -13.84 -0.55 19.38
C PRO A 285 -13.06 -0.19 20.66
N SER A 286 -13.08 -1.10 21.63
CA SER A 286 -12.21 -1.02 22.81
C SER A 286 -11.05 -2.00 22.63
N ILE A 287 -9.83 -1.58 22.96
CA ILE A 287 -8.67 -2.47 23.02
C ILE A 287 -8.27 -2.58 24.48
N GLU A 288 -8.31 -3.81 25.00
CA GLU A 288 -7.87 -4.11 26.36
C GLU A 288 -6.34 -4.30 26.35
N PRO A 289 -5.55 -3.39 26.97
CA PRO A 289 -4.09 -3.43 26.87
C PRO A 289 -3.48 -4.73 27.40
N SER A 290 -4.11 -5.34 28.42
CA SER A 290 -3.68 -6.61 29.00
C SER A 290 -3.80 -7.80 28.05
N MET A 291 -4.60 -7.68 26.99
CA MET A 291 -4.77 -8.70 25.95
C MET A 291 -3.73 -8.58 24.81
N VAL A 292 -2.93 -7.51 24.77
CA VAL A 292 -1.83 -7.38 23.80
C VAL A 292 -0.65 -8.23 24.28
N PRO A 293 -0.18 -9.23 23.51
CA PRO A 293 0.93 -10.08 23.94
C PRO A 293 2.20 -9.28 24.22
N ALA A 294 2.98 -9.73 25.20
CA ALA A 294 4.25 -9.09 25.55
C ALA A 294 5.19 -9.03 24.32
N GLY A 295 5.83 -7.88 24.11
CA GLY A 295 6.75 -7.65 23.00
C GLY A 295 6.09 -7.33 21.65
N VAL A 296 4.76 -7.41 21.54
CA VAL A 296 4.03 -7.01 20.34
C VAL A 296 3.76 -5.51 20.36
N LYS A 297 4.05 -4.82 19.24
CA LYS A 297 3.68 -3.42 19.00
C LYS A 297 2.56 -3.37 17.96
N PRO A 298 1.29 -3.13 18.34
CA PRO A 298 0.19 -3.00 17.39
C PRO A 298 0.43 -1.89 16.35
N LEU A 299 -0.18 -2.02 15.17
CA LEU A 299 -0.08 -1.03 14.09
C LEU A 299 -1.43 -0.31 13.91
N LEU A 300 -1.43 1.01 14.09
CA LEU A 300 -2.56 1.87 13.77
C LEU A 300 -2.40 2.40 12.34
N VAL A 301 -3.35 2.11 11.46
CA VAL A 301 -3.27 2.51 10.05
C VAL A 301 -4.32 3.59 9.76
N PHE A 302 -3.87 4.73 9.26
CA PHE A 302 -4.71 5.80 8.74
C PHE A 302 -4.64 5.86 7.22
N VAL A 303 -5.79 5.91 6.55
CA VAL A 303 -5.86 6.02 5.09
C VAL A 303 -6.72 7.21 4.70
N ASN A 304 -6.14 8.16 3.96
CA ASN A 304 -6.89 9.23 3.31
C ASN A 304 -7.37 8.73 1.93
N VAL A 305 -8.65 8.31 1.85
CA VAL A 305 -9.21 7.69 0.65
C VAL A 305 -9.34 8.66 -0.54
N LYS A 306 -9.38 9.99 -0.33
CA LYS A 306 -9.36 11.01 -1.40
C LYS A 306 -7.99 11.17 -2.05
N SER A 307 -6.92 10.76 -1.36
CA SER A 307 -5.54 10.95 -1.85
C SER A 307 -5.19 9.96 -2.97
N GLY A 308 -4.20 10.31 -3.79
CA GLY A 308 -3.62 9.41 -4.81
C GLY A 308 -4.46 9.18 -6.07
N GLY A 309 -5.56 9.89 -6.26
CA GLY A 309 -6.48 9.64 -7.38
C GLY A 309 -7.32 8.39 -7.16
N CYS A 310 -7.91 8.27 -5.97
CA CYS A 310 -8.72 7.14 -5.50
C CYS A 310 -7.94 5.86 -5.17
N GLN A 311 -6.60 5.88 -5.19
CA GLN A 311 -5.77 4.74 -4.77
C GLN A 311 -5.95 4.38 -3.28
N GLY A 312 -6.35 5.34 -2.44
CA GLY A 312 -6.62 5.10 -1.03
C GLY A 312 -7.77 4.10 -0.79
N LEU A 313 -8.75 4.00 -1.70
CA LEU A 313 -9.87 3.06 -1.59
C LEU A 313 -9.42 1.59 -1.73
N GLU A 314 -8.51 1.32 -2.66
CA GLU A 314 -7.94 -0.02 -2.84
C GLU A 314 -7.03 -0.38 -1.66
N LEU A 315 -6.26 0.59 -1.17
CA LEU A 315 -5.32 0.42 -0.08
C LEU A 315 -6.00 0.12 1.26
N ILE A 316 -7.06 0.87 1.60
CA ILE A 316 -7.83 0.62 2.84
C ILE A 316 -8.51 -0.76 2.81
N SER A 317 -9.06 -1.16 1.66
CA SER A 317 -9.65 -2.49 1.47
C SER A 317 -8.60 -3.59 1.65
N SER A 318 -7.40 -3.39 1.12
CA SER A 318 -6.31 -4.35 1.25
C SER A 318 -5.79 -4.46 2.68
N PHE A 319 -5.55 -3.34 3.38
CA PHE A 319 -5.14 -3.40 4.78
C PHE A 319 -6.20 -4.01 5.69
N ARG A 320 -7.49 -3.76 5.47
CA ARG A 320 -8.56 -4.42 6.23
C ARG A 320 -8.66 -5.94 5.99
N LYS A 321 -8.10 -6.46 4.90
CA LYS A 321 -7.99 -7.91 4.65
C LYS A 321 -6.76 -8.52 5.32
N LEU A 322 -5.66 -7.76 5.39
CA LEU A 322 -4.38 -8.22 5.92
C LEU A 322 -4.25 -8.03 7.44
N LEU A 323 -4.93 -7.04 7.98
CA LEU A 323 -4.89 -6.62 9.38
C LEU A 323 -6.29 -6.74 10.00
N ASN A 324 -6.38 -6.73 11.33
CA ASN A 324 -7.67 -6.56 12.01
C ASN A 324 -8.34 -5.26 11.51
N PRO A 325 -9.55 -5.30 10.92
CA PRO A 325 -10.19 -4.12 10.33
C PRO A 325 -10.34 -2.94 11.28
N TYR A 326 -10.43 -3.20 12.58
CA TYR A 326 -10.57 -2.17 13.63
C TYR A 326 -9.29 -1.38 13.92
N GLN A 327 -8.14 -1.77 13.33
CA GLN A 327 -6.91 -0.99 13.38
C GLN A 327 -6.71 -0.10 12.13
N VAL A 328 -7.64 -0.15 11.17
CA VAL A 328 -7.54 0.55 9.87
C VAL A 328 -8.65 1.59 9.74
N PHE A 329 -8.27 2.86 9.91
CA PHE A 329 -9.16 4.01 9.95
C PHE A 329 -9.15 4.77 8.63
N ASP A 330 -10.35 5.11 8.17
CA ASP A 330 -10.56 6.02 7.06
C ASP A 330 -10.61 7.45 7.60
N LEU A 331 -9.70 8.30 7.13
CA LEU A 331 -9.61 9.68 7.59
C LEU A 331 -10.79 10.55 7.14
N GLU A 332 -11.60 10.13 6.17
CA GLU A 332 -12.88 10.81 5.87
C GLU A 332 -13.90 10.65 7.01
N ASN A 333 -13.81 9.56 7.77
CA ASN A 333 -14.74 9.23 8.84
C ASN A 333 -14.20 9.74 10.18
N GLY A 334 -14.20 11.06 10.36
CA GLY A 334 -13.89 11.70 11.66
C GLY A 334 -12.41 11.94 11.91
N GLY A 335 -11.56 11.75 10.90
CA GLY A 335 -10.14 12.05 10.96
C GLY A 335 -9.32 11.08 11.81
N PRO A 336 -8.16 11.52 12.34
CA PRO A 336 -7.27 10.68 13.12
C PRO A 336 -7.76 10.38 14.54
N LEU A 337 -8.52 11.30 15.15
CA LEU A 337 -8.94 11.26 16.55
C LEU A 337 -9.63 9.95 16.99
N PRO A 338 -10.54 9.36 16.20
CA PRO A 338 -11.14 8.06 16.50
C PRO A 338 -10.10 6.95 16.70
N GLY A 339 -9.12 6.84 15.81
CA GLY A 339 -8.07 5.82 15.91
C GLY A 339 -7.13 6.08 17.09
N LEU A 340 -6.78 7.33 17.32
CA LEU A 340 -5.95 7.74 18.46
C LEU A 340 -6.66 7.47 19.80
N TYR A 341 -7.96 7.76 19.88
CA TYR A 341 -8.78 7.40 21.03
C TYR A 341 -8.72 5.89 21.29
N VAL A 342 -8.96 5.06 20.27
CA VAL A 342 -8.97 3.59 20.41
C VAL A 342 -7.64 3.05 20.94
N PHE A 343 -6.52 3.66 20.57
CA PHE A 343 -5.17 3.22 20.97
C PHE A 343 -4.62 3.90 22.23
N ARG A 344 -5.33 4.85 22.84
CA ARG A 344 -4.80 5.71 23.93
C ARG A 344 -4.28 4.95 25.16
N HIS A 345 -4.80 3.76 25.43
CA HIS A 345 -4.39 2.95 26.59
C HIS A 345 -3.27 1.95 26.25
N ILE A 346 -2.84 1.88 24.98
CA ILE A 346 -1.78 0.99 24.54
C ILE A 346 -0.42 1.66 24.79
N PRO A 347 0.48 1.04 25.58
CA PRO A 347 1.74 1.68 25.97
C PRO A 347 2.74 1.80 24.82
N ASN A 348 2.70 0.89 23.83
CA ASN A 348 3.61 0.90 22.69
C ASN A 348 2.87 0.46 21.42
N TYR A 349 2.80 1.33 20.41
CA TYR A 349 2.25 1.01 19.09
C TYR A 349 2.95 1.83 17.99
N LYS A 350 2.76 1.44 16.73
CA LYS A 350 3.27 2.14 15.55
C LYS A 350 2.12 2.76 14.76
N ILE A 351 2.38 3.81 13.99
CA ILE A 351 1.39 4.43 13.10
C ILE A 351 1.84 4.32 11.65
N LEU A 352 0.93 3.97 10.73
CA LEU A 352 1.13 4.05 9.29
C LEU A 352 0.13 5.03 8.68
N VAL A 353 0.61 6.10 8.05
CA VAL A 353 -0.23 7.13 7.42
C VAL A 353 -0.15 7.03 5.91
N CYS A 354 -1.29 6.77 5.26
CA CYS A 354 -1.41 6.72 3.81
C CYS A 354 -2.02 8.03 3.29
N GLY A 355 -1.19 8.92 2.76
CA GLY A 355 -1.59 10.29 2.43
C GLY A 355 -0.48 11.11 1.78
N GLY A 356 -0.73 12.40 1.57
CA GLY A 356 0.30 13.39 1.23
C GLY A 356 0.85 14.10 2.46
N ASP A 357 1.73 15.08 2.26
CA ASP A 357 2.35 15.84 3.36
C ASP A 357 1.31 16.48 4.31
N GLY A 358 0.26 17.10 3.77
CA GLY A 358 -0.82 17.67 4.60
C GLY A 358 -1.61 16.63 5.42
N THR A 359 -1.79 15.40 4.91
CA THR A 359 -2.42 14.32 5.69
C THR A 359 -1.54 13.94 6.88
N ILE A 360 -0.22 13.85 6.67
CA ILE A 360 0.73 13.51 7.72
C ILE A 360 0.76 14.63 8.76
N GLY A 361 0.84 15.89 8.33
CA GLY A 361 0.77 17.06 9.22
C GLY A 361 -0.49 17.05 10.09
N TRP A 362 -1.65 16.72 9.51
CA TRP A 362 -2.91 16.61 10.26
C TRP A 362 -2.88 15.49 11.32
N VAL A 363 -2.32 14.31 11.00
CA VAL A 363 -2.16 13.23 11.98
C VAL A 363 -1.20 13.64 13.10
N LEU A 364 -0.08 14.29 12.77
CA LEU A 364 0.88 14.77 13.77
C LEU A 364 0.27 15.83 14.70
N GLN A 365 -0.51 16.76 14.16
CA GLN A 365 -1.24 17.75 14.95
C GLN A 365 -2.25 17.10 15.91
N CYS A 366 -3.01 16.10 15.42
CA CYS A 366 -3.93 15.36 16.29
C CYS A 366 -3.18 14.61 17.40
N LEU A 367 -2.00 14.03 17.10
CA LEU A 367 -1.14 13.37 18.08
C LEU A 367 -0.66 14.34 19.16
N ASP A 368 -0.28 15.56 18.80
CA ASP A 368 0.12 16.59 19.76
C ASP A 368 -1.02 16.93 20.73
N ASN A 369 -2.24 17.03 20.20
CA ASN A 369 -3.42 17.40 20.98
C ASN A 369 -3.86 16.30 21.96
N VAL A 370 -3.71 15.02 21.59
CA VAL A 370 -4.13 13.88 22.44
C VAL A 370 -2.98 13.26 23.23
N GLY A 371 -1.74 13.66 22.98
CA GLY A 371 -0.54 12.98 23.49
C GLY A 371 -0.44 12.95 25.02
N GLN A 372 -1.04 13.93 25.70
CA GLN A 372 -1.09 13.97 27.18
C GLN A 372 -2.09 12.98 27.78
N ASP A 373 -3.14 12.63 27.03
CA ASP A 373 -4.20 11.69 27.44
C ASP A 373 -3.90 10.25 27.02
N SER A 374 -2.77 10.02 26.31
CA SER A 374 -2.32 8.73 25.79
C SER A 374 -1.18 8.16 26.63
N GLN A 375 -1.22 6.85 26.89
CA GLN A 375 -0.12 6.10 27.50
C GLN A 375 1.13 6.06 26.61
N CYS A 376 0.95 6.05 25.29
CA CYS A 376 2.03 6.21 24.33
C CYS A 376 1.99 7.64 23.79
N SER A 377 2.86 8.50 24.28
CA SER A 377 2.85 9.92 23.92
C SER A 377 3.44 10.19 22.53
N ASN A 378 4.38 9.35 22.06
CA ASN A 378 5.13 9.57 20.82
C ASN A 378 5.32 8.27 20.00
N PRO A 379 4.24 7.68 19.47
CA PRO A 379 4.33 6.52 18.60
C PRO A 379 5.06 6.88 17.29
N PRO A 380 5.97 6.04 16.78
CA PRO A 380 6.67 6.30 15.52
C PRO A 380 5.73 6.17 14.31
N CYS A 381 5.84 7.12 13.37
CA CYS A 381 4.99 7.21 12.19
C CYS A 381 5.72 6.77 10.90
N ALA A 382 5.07 5.94 10.09
CA ALA A 382 5.49 5.57 8.74
C ALA A 382 4.55 6.17 7.69
N ILE A 383 5.01 6.26 6.43
CA ILE A 383 4.29 6.98 5.38
C ILE A 383 4.12 6.12 4.13
N VAL A 384 2.90 6.05 3.61
CA VAL A 384 2.63 5.64 2.22
C VAL A 384 2.29 6.89 1.40
N PRO A 385 3.16 7.30 0.44
CA PRO A 385 3.04 8.58 -0.25
C PRO A 385 1.93 8.58 -1.31
N LEU A 386 0.72 9.00 -0.94
CA LEU A 386 -0.43 9.14 -1.85
C LEU A 386 -0.57 10.56 -2.45
N GLY A 387 0.16 11.55 -1.93
CA GLY A 387 0.08 12.94 -2.38
C GLY A 387 0.80 13.24 -3.70
N THR A 388 0.74 14.51 -4.15
CA THR A 388 1.47 14.98 -5.35
C THR A 388 2.89 15.46 -5.02
N GLY A 389 3.04 16.14 -3.88
CA GLY A 389 4.30 16.65 -3.32
C GLY A 389 5.15 15.51 -2.77
N ASN A 390 4.78 14.93 -1.63
CA ASN A 390 5.43 13.86 -0.85
C ASN A 390 6.90 14.17 -0.53
N ASP A 391 7.18 15.39 -0.11
CA ASP A 391 8.53 15.86 0.19
C ASP A 391 9.06 15.19 1.47
N LEU A 392 8.21 15.02 2.49
CA LEU A 392 8.58 14.32 3.73
C LEU A 392 8.86 12.83 3.46
N ALA A 393 8.00 12.18 2.69
CA ALA A 393 8.17 10.77 2.31
C ALA A 393 9.45 10.52 1.51
N ARG A 394 9.85 11.46 0.62
CA ARG A 394 11.11 11.38 -0.12
C ARG A 394 12.32 11.53 0.78
N THR A 395 12.28 12.49 1.69
CA THR A 395 13.35 12.73 2.67
C THR A 395 13.58 11.47 3.52
N LEU A 396 12.49 10.82 3.92
CA LEU A 396 12.47 9.60 4.73
C LEU A 396 12.60 8.30 3.92
N ARG A 397 12.78 8.42 2.60
CA ARG A 397 13.01 7.32 1.64
C ARG A 397 11.85 6.34 1.46
N TRP A 398 10.64 6.70 1.90
CA TRP A 398 9.38 5.98 1.60
C TRP A 398 8.97 6.05 0.12
N GLY A 399 9.58 6.97 -0.64
CA GLY A 399 9.41 7.07 -2.09
C GLY A 399 8.69 8.33 -2.54
N SER A 400 8.62 8.51 -3.85
CA SER A 400 8.03 9.71 -4.47
C SER A 400 6.50 9.62 -4.61
N GLY A 401 5.95 8.42 -4.54
CA GLY A 401 4.52 8.16 -4.65
C GLY A 401 4.22 6.67 -4.79
N TYR A 402 3.13 6.22 -4.16
CA TYR A 402 2.57 4.88 -4.35
C TYR A 402 1.98 4.76 -5.75
N THR A 403 2.24 3.68 -6.48
CA THR A 403 1.76 3.53 -7.88
C THR A 403 0.51 2.66 -8.00
N GLY A 404 0.11 1.97 -6.93
CA GLY A 404 -0.93 0.93 -6.98
C GLY A 404 -0.42 -0.45 -7.40
N CYS A 405 0.81 -0.54 -7.90
CA CYS A 405 1.43 -1.79 -8.30
C CYS A 405 2.21 -2.48 -7.16
N GLU A 406 2.48 -1.74 -6.07
CA GLU A 406 3.19 -2.26 -4.90
C GLU A 406 2.23 -3.10 -4.05
N ASP A 407 2.66 -4.31 -3.66
CA ASP A 407 1.87 -5.20 -2.82
C ASP A 407 1.74 -4.60 -1.39
N PRO A 408 0.54 -4.44 -0.82
CA PRO A 408 0.36 -3.90 0.53
C PRO A 408 1.12 -4.66 1.62
N LEU A 409 1.38 -5.97 1.45
CA LEU A 409 2.26 -6.72 2.37
C LEU A 409 3.70 -6.22 2.35
N SER A 410 4.22 -5.79 1.18
CA SER A 410 5.56 -5.21 1.09
C SER A 410 5.66 -3.89 1.87
N LEU A 411 4.60 -3.07 1.86
CA LEU A 411 4.54 -1.85 2.66
C LEU A 411 4.56 -2.16 4.17
N LEU A 412 3.85 -3.20 4.62
CA LEU A 412 3.88 -3.62 6.02
C LEU A 412 5.26 -4.15 6.44
N ARG A 413 5.98 -4.82 5.54
CA ARG A 413 7.37 -5.26 5.77
C ARG A 413 8.31 -4.06 5.87
N ASP A 414 8.18 -3.08 4.98
CA ASP A 414 8.95 -1.83 5.04
C ASP A 414 8.77 -1.13 6.42
N VAL A 415 7.56 -1.18 7.02
CA VAL A 415 7.29 -0.64 8.39
C VAL A 415 7.94 -1.46 9.51
N ILE A 416 8.12 -2.77 9.30
CA ILE A 416 8.80 -3.63 10.27
C ILE A 416 10.31 -3.35 10.25
N ASP A 417 10.88 -3.21 9.06
CA ASP A 417 12.33 -3.09 8.85
C ASP A 417 12.86 -1.65 8.95
N ALA A 418 11.98 -0.64 8.95
CA ALA A 418 12.37 0.76 9.04
C ALA A 418 12.96 1.14 10.41
N GLU A 419 13.90 2.09 10.38
CA GLU A 419 14.54 2.63 11.57
C GLU A 419 13.74 3.82 12.14
N GLU A 420 13.68 3.92 13.46
CA GLU A 420 13.10 5.05 14.16
C GLU A 420 14.12 6.20 14.23
N ILE A 421 13.82 7.33 13.59
CA ILE A 421 14.64 8.55 13.64
C ILE A 421 13.82 9.71 14.21
N ARG A 422 14.51 10.76 14.63
CA ARG A 422 13.86 12.00 15.08
C ARG A 422 13.64 12.94 13.90
N LEU A 423 12.53 13.66 13.93
CA LEU A 423 12.26 14.78 13.06
C LEU A 423 12.13 16.04 13.93
N ASP A 424 12.98 17.03 13.67
CA ASP A 424 12.81 18.34 14.28
C ASP A 424 11.54 19.00 13.73
N ARG A 425 10.81 19.67 14.61
CA ARG A 425 9.63 20.45 14.27
C ARG A 425 9.82 21.86 14.76
N TRP A 426 9.15 22.79 14.10
CA TRP A 426 9.38 24.21 14.31
C TRP A 426 8.07 24.93 14.55
N THR A 427 8.09 25.88 15.46
CA THR A 427 6.95 26.75 15.73
C THR A 427 7.19 28.07 14.99
N VAL A 428 6.25 28.43 14.12
CA VAL A 428 6.23 29.70 13.38
C VAL A 428 5.18 30.59 14.04
N VAL A 429 5.61 31.71 14.61
CA VAL A 429 4.75 32.66 15.29
C VAL A 429 4.69 33.94 14.47
N PHE A 430 3.49 34.40 14.13
CA PHE A 430 3.26 35.70 13.52
C PHE A 430 2.72 36.66 14.58
N HIS A 431 3.42 37.77 14.79
CA HIS A 431 2.97 38.89 15.61
C HIS A 431 2.54 40.03 14.67
N PRO A 432 1.22 40.21 14.43
CA PRO A 432 0.72 41.29 13.59
C PRO A 432 1.13 42.65 14.16
N GLU A 433 1.47 43.62 13.30
CA GLU A 433 1.61 45.01 13.76
C GLU A 433 0.22 45.58 14.08
N ASP A 434 0.02 46.08 15.31
CA ASP A 434 -1.24 46.72 15.71
C ASP A 434 -1.50 47.98 14.87
N LYS A 435 -2.39 47.87 13.89
CA LYS A 435 -3.00 49.04 13.25
C LYS A 435 -4.15 49.52 14.13
N GLN A 436 -3.93 50.62 14.84
CA GLN A 436 -5.03 51.46 15.33
C GLN A 436 -5.83 51.95 14.10
N ASP A 437 -7.15 51.75 14.13
CA ASP A 437 -8.18 52.36 13.25
C ASP A 437 -8.59 51.69 11.90
N GLU A 438 -9.02 50.42 11.87
CA GLU A 438 -9.92 49.92 10.78
C GLU A 438 -10.99 48.91 11.30
N PRO A 439 -12.24 48.90 10.76
CA PRO A 439 -13.33 48.06 11.27
C PRO A 439 -13.15 46.56 10.97
N LYS A 440 -13.43 45.72 11.98
CA LYS A 440 -13.30 44.24 12.00
C LYS A 440 -14.37 43.48 11.17
N GLU A 441 -14.47 43.71 9.86
CA GLU A 441 -15.42 42.95 9.00
C GLU A 441 -14.77 42.12 7.88
N LEU A 442 -13.44 42.08 7.77
CA LEU A 442 -12.74 41.37 6.67
C LEU A 442 -11.84 40.19 7.10
N SER A 443 -11.99 39.63 8.31
CA SER A 443 -11.16 38.51 8.79
C SER A 443 -11.81 37.12 8.62
N LYS A 444 -12.86 36.98 7.81
CA LYS A 444 -13.65 35.73 7.66
C LYS A 444 -13.18 34.74 6.58
N GLN A 445 -11.95 34.84 6.08
CA GLN A 445 -11.40 33.90 5.09
C GLN A 445 -10.12 33.23 5.60
N LEU A 446 -10.25 32.37 6.63
CA LEU A 446 -9.18 31.47 7.08
C LEU A 446 -9.76 30.06 7.29
N PRO A 447 -9.05 28.98 6.90
CA PRO A 447 -9.50 27.62 7.16
C PRO A 447 -9.48 27.31 8.67
N ALA A 448 -10.59 26.77 9.16
CA ALA A 448 -10.89 26.54 10.58
C ALA A 448 -10.14 25.35 11.23
N SER A 449 -8.90 25.04 10.84
CA SER A 449 -8.18 23.84 11.34
C SER A 449 -6.83 24.11 12.01
N VAL A 450 -6.43 25.36 12.24
CA VAL A 450 -5.13 25.68 12.86
C VAL A 450 -5.23 26.85 13.83
N THR A 451 -6.01 26.69 14.90
CA THR A 451 -5.95 27.59 16.05
C THR A 451 -5.78 26.75 17.31
N THR A 452 -4.55 26.64 17.78
CA THR A 452 -4.27 26.18 19.15
C THR A 452 -4.73 27.28 20.11
N GLY A 453 -5.60 26.91 21.05
CA GLY A 453 -6.35 27.87 21.88
C GLY A 453 -5.50 28.75 22.79
N SER A 454 -5.86 30.03 22.86
CA SER A 454 -6.13 30.77 24.10
C SER A 454 -6.70 32.15 23.76
N GLN A 455 -7.85 32.48 24.37
CA GLN A 455 -8.32 33.86 24.44
C GLN A 455 -7.39 34.61 25.40
N SER A 456 -6.40 35.29 24.86
CA SER A 456 -5.60 36.32 25.54
C SER A 456 -5.23 37.39 24.53
N GLU A 457 -4.97 38.59 25.02
CA GLU A 457 -4.87 39.87 24.29
C GLU A 457 -3.76 39.97 23.20
N ASP A 458 -3.14 38.85 22.82
CA ASP A 458 -2.17 38.74 21.72
C ASP A 458 -2.83 38.05 20.52
N ASN A 459 -3.10 38.79 19.44
CA ASN A 459 -3.59 38.23 18.16
C ASN A 459 -2.51 37.42 17.40
N SER A 460 -1.61 36.76 18.13
CA SER A 460 -0.47 36.05 17.55
C SER A 460 -0.90 34.72 16.94
N GLN A 461 -0.56 34.49 15.69
CA GLN A 461 -0.86 33.23 14.99
C GLN A 461 0.29 32.25 15.15
N ILE A 462 0.03 31.07 15.71
CA ILE A 462 1.04 30.04 15.99
C ILE A 462 0.79 28.83 15.09
N LEU A 463 1.80 28.44 14.31
CA LEU A 463 1.78 27.30 13.39
C LEU A 463 2.93 26.33 13.70
N VAL A 464 2.71 25.04 13.44
CA VAL A 464 3.77 24.03 13.50
C VAL A 464 4.20 23.67 12.08
N MET A 465 5.50 23.75 11.82
CA MET A 465 6.16 23.44 10.56
C MET A 465 6.98 22.16 10.69
N ASN A 466 6.80 21.24 9.74
CA ASN A 466 7.49 19.95 9.63
C ASN A 466 8.45 19.92 8.43
N ASN A 467 8.13 20.61 7.34
CA ASN A 467 8.89 20.54 6.10
C ASN A 467 9.61 21.86 5.79
N TYR A 468 8.86 22.92 5.53
CA TYR A 468 9.42 24.20 5.11
C TYR A 468 8.44 25.37 5.20
N PHE A 469 9.01 26.57 5.32
CA PHE A 469 8.30 27.86 5.33
C PHE A 469 8.77 28.70 4.15
N GLY A 470 7.84 29.09 3.28
CA GLY A 470 8.10 29.87 2.07
C GLY A 470 7.55 31.28 2.17
N ILE A 471 8.28 32.26 1.63
CA ILE A 471 7.92 33.67 1.60
C ILE A 471 8.19 34.23 0.21
N GLY A 472 7.18 34.83 -0.41
CA GLY A 472 7.29 35.49 -1.72
C GLY A 472 6.88 34.59 -2.88
N ILE A 473 7.69 34.54 -3.94
CA ILE A 473 7.28 33.96 -5.23
C ILE A 473 6.90 32.47 -5.19
N ASP A 474 7.49 31.67 -4.28
CA ASP A 474 7.11 30.26 -4.11
C ASP A 474 5.75 30.12 -3.43
N ALA A 475 5.52 30.88 -2.35
CA ALA A 475 4.26 30.94 -1.64
C ALA A 475 3.13 31.47 -2.52
N ASP A 476 3.42 32.47 -3.36
CA ASP A 476 2.48 33.04 -4.32
C ASP A 476 2.04 32.01 -5.39
N LEU A 477 2.94 31.12 -5.83
CA LEU A 477 2.58 29.99 -6.70
C LEU A 477 1.78 28.91 -5.97
N CYS A 478 2.10 28.67 -4.69
CA CYS A 478 1.36 27.75 -3.84
C CYS A 478 -0.08 28.25 -3.63
N LEU A 479 -0.26 29.55 -3.39
CA LEU A 479 -1.56 30.21 -3.21
C LEU A 479 -2.44 30.09 -4.46
N ASP A 480 -1.89 30.40 -5.64
CA ASP A 480 -2.61 30.23 -6.91
C ASP A 480 -3.08 28.77 -7.10
N PHE A 481 -2.23 27.81 -6.76
CA PHE A 481 -2.58 26.39 -6.84
C PHE A 481 -3.66 26.00 -5.83
N HIS A 482 -3.56 26.48 -4.60
CA HIS A 482 -4.53 26.23 -3.54
C HIS A 482 -5.92 26.76 -3.94
N ASN A 483 -6.01 28.02 -4.36
CA ASN A 483 -7.26 28.65 -4.79
C ASN A 483 -7.90 27.89 -5.97
N ALA A 484 -7.11 27.52 -6.98
CA ALA A 484 -7.63 26.75 -8.11
C ALA A 484 -8.12 25.35 -7.69
N ARG A 485 -7.48 24.74 -6.69
CA ARG A 485 -7.87 23.44 -6.12
C ARG A 485 -9.17 23.55 -5.34
N GLU A 486 -9.37 24.59 -4.55
CA GLU A 486 -10.61 24.85 -3.81
C GLU A 486 -11.78 25.14 -4.75
N GLU A 487 -11.57 25.95 -5.78
CA GLU A 487 -12.61 26.28 -6.76
C GLU A 487 -13.08 25.06 -7.57
N ASN A 488 -12.18 24.10 -7.85
CA ASN A 488 -12.49 22.97 -8.71
C ASN A 488 -11.89 21.64 -8.20
N PRO A 489 -12.29 21.09 -7.04
CA PRO A 489 -11.65 19.91 -6.43
C PRO A 489 -11.60 18.68 -7.36
N ASN A 490 -12.67 18.48 -8.14
CA ASN A 490 -12.80 17.38 -9.09
C ASN A 490 -11.73 17.41 -10.22
N LYS A 491 -11.14 18.59 -10.49
CA LYS A 491 -10.04 18.78 -11.44
C LYS A 491 -8.66 18.49 -10.84
N PHE A 492 -8.58 18.03 -9.58
CA PHE A 492 -7.31 17.73 -8.90
C PHE A 492 -7.13 16.27 -8.46
N ASN A 493 -7.88 15.35 -9.07
CA ASN A 493 -7.81 13.89 -8.79
C ASN A 493 -6.61 13.14 -9.42
N SER A 494 -5.64 13.83 -10.05
CA SER A 494 -4.52 13.16 -10.74
C SER A 494 -3.22 13.91 -10.48
N ARG A 495 -2.20 13.20 -9.98
CA ARG A 495 -0.87 13.76 -9.70
C ARG A 495 -0.23 14.43 -10.92
N LEU A 496 -0.39 13.84 -12.10
CA LEU A 496 0.14 14.38 -13.36
C LEU A 496 -0.55 15.68 -13.74
N ARG A 497 -1.88 15.70 -13.63
CA ARG A 497 -2.69 16.90 -13.90
C ARG A 497 -2.35 18.02 -12.92
N ASN A 498 -2.20 17.69 -11.64
CA ASN A 498 -1.82 18.62 -10.59
C ASN A 498 -0.46 19.27 -10.86
N LYS A 499 0.55 18.48 -11.25
CA LYS A 499 1.86 18.99 -11.66
C LYS A 499 1.78 19.89 -12.91
N GLY A 500 0.95 19.52 -13.89
CA GLY A 500 0.72 20.33 -15.08
C GLY A 500 0.10 21.70 -14.79
N VAL A 501 -0.81 21.77 -13.80
CA VAL A 501 -1.41 23.03 -13.34
C VAL A 501 -0.34 23.96 -12.75
N TYR A 502 0.56 23.43 -11.90
CA TYR A 502 1.70 24.19 -11.35
C TYR A 502 2.58 24.79 -12.45
N VAL A 503 2.93 24.01 -13.48
CA VAL A 503 3.73 24.51 -14.61
C VAL A 503 3.00 25.63 -15.36
N LYS A 504 1.69 25.47 -15.61
CA LYS A 504 0.87 26.48 -16.30
C LYS A 504 0.80 27.79 -15.51
N MET A 505 0.65 27.71 -14.19
CA MET A 505 0.64 28.87 -13.29
C MET A 505 2.00 29.59 -13.30
N GLY A 506 3.09 28.83 -13.21
CA GLY A 506 4.45 29.36 -13.33
C GLY A 506 4.66 30.13 -14.63
N LEU A 507 4.29 29.55 -15.77
CA LEU A 507 4.40 30.21 -17.08
C LEU A 507 3.56 31.50 -17.17
N ARG A 508 2.37 31.55 -16.56
CA ARG A 508 1.55 32.78 -16.51
C ARG A 508 2.23 33.89 -15.68
N LYS A 509 2.78 33.55 -14.52
CA LYS A 509 3.48 34.53 -13.66
C LYS A 509 4.78 35.06 -14.27
N MET A 510 5.38 34.36 -15.25
CA MET A 510 6.54 34.91 -16.00
C MET A 510 6.18 36.15 -16.83
N VAL A 511 4.92 36.28 -17.26
CA VAL A 511 4.46 37.35 -18.18
C VAL A 511 3.70 38.46 -17.45
N GLY A 512 3.30 38.24 -16.18
CA GLY A 512 2.49 39.15 -15.38
C GLY A 512 3.27 40.13 -14.48
N ARG A 513 2.53 40.99 -13.78
CA ARG A 513 3.06 41.93 -12.77
C ARG A 513 3.58 41.15 -11.55
N LYS A 514 4.79 41.46 -11.10
CA LYS A 514 5.47 40.74 -10.00
C LYS A 514 5.19 41.40 -8.65
N MET A 515 4.37 40.79 -7.80
CA MET A 515 4.16 41.24 -6.40
C MET A 515 5.47 41.24 -5.59
N CYS A 516 6.38 40.29 -5.85
CA CYS A 516 7.55 40.04 -5.01
C CYS A 516 8.88 40.55 -5.59
N LYS A 517 8.87 41.48 -6.56
CA LYS A 517 10.06 41.87 -7.35
C LYS A 517 11.24 42.42 -6.52
N ASP A 518 10.95 43.05 -5.38
CA ASP A 518 11.92 43.69 -4.49
C ASP A 518 11.84 43.14 -3.05
N LEU A 519 11.60 41.84 -2.90
CA LEU A 519 11.34 41.21 -1.60
C LEU A 519 12.44 41.49 -0.55
N HIS A 520 13.71 41.49 -0.97
CA HIS A 520 14.86 41.85 -0.12
C HIS A 520 14.78 43.24 0.55
N LYS A 521 14.00 44.18 0.02
CA LYS A 521 13.77 45.50 0.65
C LYS A 521 12.59 45.48 1.63
N ALA A 522 11.62 44.62 1.36
CA ALA A 522 10.39 44.46 2.14
C ALA A 522 10.56 43.54 3.36
N ILE A 523 11.71 42.85 3.47
CA ILE A 523 12.01 41.93 4.56
C ILE A 523 13.30 42.33 5.27
N ARG A 524 13.32 42.19 6.60
CA ARG A 524 14.55 42.15 7.39
C ARG A 524 14.70 40.76 8.01
N LEU A 525 15.82 40.09 7.76
CA LEU A 525 16.11 38.73 8.24
C LEU A 525 17.21 38.77 9.30
N GLU A 526 16.95 38.15 10.44
CA GLU A 526 17.91 37.91 11.50
C GLU A 526 17.95 36.41 11.82
N VAL A 527 19.15 35.86 11.95
CA VAL A 527 19.39 34.44 12.20
C VAL A 527 20.35 34.32 13.38
N ASP A 528 19.93 33.64 14.44
CA ASP A 528 20.68 33.46 15.69
C ASP A 528 21.23 34.78 16.25
N GLY A 529 20.42 35.85 16.23
CA GLY A 529 20.79 37.17 16.73
C GLY A 529 21.61 38.02 15.74
N LYS A 530 21.94 37.50 14.56
CA LYS A 530 22.76 38.20 13.55
C LYS A 530 21.90 38.64 12.38
N LEU A 531 21.98 39.93 12.07
CA LEU A 531 21.35 40.49 10.87
C LEU A 531 21.99 39.89 9.61
N VAL A 532 21.17 39.35 8.72
CA VAL A 532 21.61 38.76 7.45
C VAL A 532 21.31 39.72 6.31
N GLU A 533 22.33 40.10 5.55
CA GLU A 533 22.14 40.91 4.34
C GLU A 533 21.55 40.05 3.21
N LEU A 534 20.38 40.46 2.71
CA LEU A 534 19.69 39.72 1.65
C LEU A 534 20.13 40.19 0.27
N PRO A 535 20.51 39.27 -0.65
CA PRO A 535 20.75 39.62 -2.04
C PRO A 535 19.44 39.96 -2.75
N GLN A 536 19.51 40.46 -3.99
CA GLN A 536 18.32 40.69 -4.79
C GLN A 536 17.58 39.36 -5.07
N LEU A 537 16.45 39.17 -4.40
CA LEU A 537 15.63 37.97 -4.47
C LEU A 537 14.14 38.31 -4.56
N GLU A 538 13.36 37.35 -5.06
CA GLU A 538 11.89 37.41 -5.17
C GLU A 538 11.21 36.38 -4.23
N GLY A 539 11.97 35.52 -3.54
CA GLY A 539 11.47 34.58 -2.54
C GLY A 539 12.54 34.07 -1.59
N ILE A 540 12.13 33.69 -0.39
CA ILE A 540 12.94 33.03 0.65
C ILE A 540 12.25 31.70 1.00
N ILE A 541 13.03 30.62 1.09
CA ILE A 541 12.54 29.31 1.52
C ILE A 541 13.40 28.88 2.71
N ILE A 542 12.74 28.59 3.82
CA ILE A 542 13.34 28.09 5.06
C ILE A 542 13.01 26.60 5.14
N LEU A 543 14.02 25.75 5.13
CA LEU A 543 13.91 24.30 4.98
C LEU A 543 14.27 23.61 6.30
N ASN A 544 13.39 22.73 6.77
CA ASN A 544 13.70 21.71 7.77
C ASN A 544 14.11 20.38 7.10
N ILE A 545 13.57 20.12 5.91
CA ILE A 545 13.94 18.99 5.06
C ILE A 545 14.52 19.48 3.73
N LEU A 546 15.48 18.73 3.19
CA LEU A 546 16.12 19.05 1.92
C LEU A 546 15.27 18.74 0.67
N SER A 547 13.99 18.43 0.86
CA SER A 547 13.05 18.12 -0.20
C SER A 547 11.98 19.20 -0.30
N TRP A 548 11.85 19.80 -1.48
CA TRP A 548 10.92 20.90 -1.74
C TRP A 548 10.27 20.74 -3.11
N GLY A 549 9.00 21.13 -3.25
CA GLY A 549 8.35 21.27 -4.55
C GLY A 549 8.27 19.97 -5.36
N SER A 550 7.95 18.84 -4.72
CA SER A 550 7.90 17.49 -5.30
C SER A 550 9.28 16.83 -5.48
N GLY A 551 10.19 17.03 -4.53
CA GLY A 551 11.46 16.29 -4.47
C GLY A 551 12.71 17.04 -4.90
N ALA A 552 12.61 18.32 -5.24
CA ALA A 552 13.79 19.12 -5.57
C ALA A 552 14.60 19.40 -4.31
N ASN A 553 15.91 19.61 -4.46
CA ASN A 553 16.79 20.02 -3.38
C ASN A 553 17.28 21.46 -3.65
N PRO A 554 16.63 22.48 -3.07
CA PRO A 554 17.03 23.87 -3.25
C PRO A 554 18.42 24.17 -2.69
N TRP A 555 18.83 23.50 -1.60
CA TRP A 555 20.16 23.66 -1.02
C TRP A 555 21.27 23.23 -1.97
N GLY A 556 21.01 22.23 -2.82
CA GLY A 556 21.94 21.72 -3.82
C GLY A 556 23.06 20.83 -3.24
N PRO A 557 23.98 20.33 -4.09
CA PRO A 557 25.01 19.36 -3.69
C PRO A 557 26.08 19.95 -2.76
N GLU A 558 26.66 19.10 -1.93
CA GLU A 558 27.75 19.40 -0.98
C GLU A 558 29.00 19.87 -1.75
N LYS A 559 29.28 21.18 -1.74
CA LYS A 559 30.43 21.77 -2.45
C LYS A 559 31.05 22.98 -1.76
N ASP A 560 30.50 23.44 -0.64
CA ASP A 560 30.86 24.73 -0.04
C ASP A 560 31.11 24.58 1.45
N ASP A 561 32.31 24.97 1.91
CA ASP A 561 32.82 24.73 3.27
C ASP A 561 32.27 25.74 4.30
N GLN A 562 31.45 26.71 3.88
CA GLN A 562 30.91 27.77 4.75
C GLN A 562 29.74 27.33 5.64
N PHE A 563 29.07 26.23 5.32
CA PHE A 563 27.85 25.78 5.99
C PHE A 563 28.00 24.35 6.52
N SER A 564 27.30 24.06 7.62
CA SER A 564 27.24 22.71 8.17
C SER A 564 26.43 21.79 7.27
N LYS A 565 26.68 20.49 7.35
CA LYS A 565 25.92 19.50 6.59
C LYS A 565 24.44 19.53 7.05
N PRO A 566 23.49 19.85 6.16
CA PRO A 566 22.07 19.91 6.53
C PRO A 566 21.55 18.58 7.04
N ASN A 567 20.70 18.64 8.06
CA ASN A 567 20.10 17.46 8.64
C ASN A 567 18.78 17.80 9.38
N HIS A 568 17.73 17.00 9.18
CA HIS A 568 16.39 17.29 9.70
C HIS A 568 16.19 17.00 11.20
N TRP A 569 17.28 16.86 11.95
CA TRP A 569 17.29 16.63 13.41
C TRP A 569 18.44 17.34 14.13
N ASP A 570 19.16 18.25 13.47
CA ASP A 570 20.34 18.93 14.02
C ASP A 570 20.02 20.21 14.81
N GLY A 571 18.75 20.61 14.88
CA GLY A 571 18.31 21.85 15.51
C GLY A 571 18.58 23.10 14.69
N MET A 572 18.79 22.98 13.38
CA MET A 572 19.05 24.07 12.45
C MET A 572 18.07 24.05 11.27
N LEU A 573 17.86 25.21 10.66
CA LEU A 573 17.08 25.38 9.44
C LEU A 573 17.97 25.94 8.33
N GLU A 574 17.80 25.44 7.11
CA GLU A 574 18.48 25.96 5.92
C GLU A 574 17.68 27.09 5.28
N ILE A 575 18.30 28.26 5.10
CA ILE A 575 17.66 29.42 4.46
C ILE A 575 18.23 29.61 3.06
N VAL A 576 17.36 29.61 2.05
CA VAL A 576 17.73 29.84 0.66
C VAL A 576 16.92 30.96 0.00
N GLY A 577 17.55 31.66 -0.93
CA GLY A 577 16.95 32.71 -1.75
C GLY A 577 16.69 32.28 -3.19
N VAL A 578 15.56 32.70 -3.73
CA VAL A 578 15.15 32.47 -5.12
C VAL A 578 14.88 33.79 -5.83
N THR A 579 15.27 33.89 -7.09
CA THR A 579 15.28 35.16 -7.84
C THR A 579 14.11 35.30 -8.82
N GLY A 580 13.16 34.36 -8.79
CA GLY A 580 11.96 34.36 -9.62
C GLY A 580 11.61 32.99 -10.20
N VAL A 581 10.53 32.93 -10.99
CA VAL A 581 9.93 31.68 -11.48
C VAL A 581 10.86 30.84 -12.36
N VAL A 582 11.69 31.46 -13.20
CA VAL A 582 12.66 30.72 -14.03
C VAL A 582 13.69 30.01 -13.16
N HIS A 583 14.15 30.67 -12.10
CA HIS A 583 15.10 30.09 -11.15
C HIS A 583 14.44 28.94 -10.36
N LEU A 584 13.19 29.10 -9.92
CA LEU A 584 12.42 28.01 -9.31
C LEU A 584 12.29 26.79 -10.24
N GLY A 585 12.02 27.00 -11.53
CA GLY A 585 11.98 25.92 -12.53
C GLY A 585 13.33 25.22 -12.73
N GLN A 586 14.45 25.96 -12.63
CA GLN A 586 15.79 25.39 -12.66
C GLN A 586 16.11 24.55 -11.41
N ILE A 587 15.62 24.97 -10.24
CA ILE A 587 15.72 24.21 -8.99
C ILE A 587 14.91 22.92 -9.09
N GLN A 588 13.66 23.02 -9.54
CA GLN A 588 12.77 21.86 -9.65
C GLN A 588 13.27 20.81 -10.65
N SER A 589 13.97 21.24 -11.71
CA SER A 589 14.60 20.36 -12.70
C SER A 589 16.00 19.87 -12.30
N GLY A 590 16.55 20.34 -11.18
CA GLY A 590 17.89 19.99 -10.72
C GLY A 590 19.03 20.62 -11.53
N LEU A 591 18.73 21.61 -12.39
CA LEU A 591 19.72 22.30 -13.22
C LEU A 591 20.55 23.31 -12.42
N ARG A 592 19.99 23.88 -11.35
CA ARG A 592 20.63 24.88 -10.50
C ARG A 592 20.13 24.75 -9.06
N GLY A 593 20.99 24.98 -8.07
CA GLY A 593 20.56 25.18 -6.68
C GLY A 593 20.10 26.61 -6.43
N ALA A 594 19.35 26.82 -5.35
CA ALA A 594 19.01 28.14 -4.84
C ALA A 594 20.26 28.85 -4.25
N MET A 595 20.12 30.14 -3.94
CA MET A 595 21.18 30.89 -3.27
C MET A 595 21.18 30.53 -1.78
N ARG A 596 22.25 29.93 -1.26
CA ARG A 596 22.38 29.66 0.18
C ARG A 596 22.57 30.98 0.92
N ILE A 597 21.71 31.27 1.90
CA ILE A 597 21.71 32.53 2.65
C ILE A 597 22.30 32.32 4.04
N ALA A 598 21.74 31.39 4.81
CA ALA A 598 22.13 31.16 6.20
C ALA A 598 21.70 29.76 6.69
N GLN A 599 22.24 29.35 7.83
CA GLN A 599 21.74 28.26 8.67
C GLN A 599 21.60 28.76 10.11
N GLY A 600 20.53 28.40 10.80
CA GLY A 600 20.33 28.80 12.20
C GLY A 600 19.15 28.11 12.89
N GLY A 601 19.12 28.20 14.22
CA GLY A 601 18.09 27.60 15.08
C GLY A 601 17.06 28.60 15.63
N HIS A 602 17.27 29.90 15.41
CA HIS A 602 16.34 30.96 15.75
C HIS A 602 16.27 31.96 14.60
N ILE A 603 15.12 32.07 13.94
CA ILE A 603 14.94 32.95 12.79
C ILE A 603 13.92 34.02 13.15
N LYS A 604 14.28 35.27 12.90
CA LYS A 604 13.40 36.43 13.08
C LYS A 604 13.28 37.20 11.77
N ILE A 605 12.06 37.39 11.31
CA ILE A 605 11.73 38.01 10.03
C ILE A 605 10.76 39.16 10.29
N ASN A 606 11.13 40.38 9.92
CA ASN A 606 10.19 41.50 9.90
C ASN A 606 9.66 41.70 8.47
N LEU A 607 8.35 41.51 8.29
CA LEU A 607 7.61 41.73 7.06
C LEU A 607 7.05 43.15 7.06
N LYS A 608 7.51 44.00 6.13
CA LYS A 608 7.11 45.43 6.08
C LYS A 608 5.86 45.72 5.26
N SER A 609 5.36 44.73 4.53
CA SER A 609 4.23 44.86 3.60
C SER A 609 3.47 43.54 3.53
N GLU A 610 2.29 43.55 2.92
CA GLU A 610 1.54 42.33 2.63
C GLU A 610 2.31 41.43 1.67
N ILE A 611 2.62 40.20 2.10
CA ILE A 611 3.47 39.27 1.37
C ILE A 611 2.84 37.87 1.39
N PRO A 612 2.77 37.17 0.25
CA PRO A 612 2.39 35.76 0.22
C PRO A 612 3.37 34.90 1.02
N VAL A 613 2.84 34.05 1.90
CA VAL A 613 3.58 33.09 2.71
C VAL A 613 2.92 31.72 2.65
N GLN A 614 3.68 30.65 2.94
CA GLN A 614 3.15 29.30 3.05
C GLN A 614 3.93 28.48 4.06
N VAL A 615 3.24 27.69 4.87
CA VAL A 615 3.84 26.72 5.80
C VAL A 615 3.37 25.33 5.41
N ASP A 616 4.31 24.41 5.13
CA ASP A 616 4.03 23.02 4.76
C ASP A 616 3.00 22.84 3.61
N GLY A 617 2.91 23.83 2.71
CA GLY A 617 1.99 23.81 1.58
C GLY A 617 0.60 24.40 1.85
N GLU A 618 0.37 25.02 3.01
CA GLU A 618 -0.81 25.84 3.33
C GLU A 618 -0.48 27.34 3.14
N PRO A 619 -0.96 27.98 2.06
CA PRO A 619 -0.57 29.35 1.69
C PRO A 619 -1.62 30.42 2.08
N TRP A 620 -1.17 31.64 2.37
CA TRP A 620 -2.02 32.82 2.55
C TRP A 620 -1.22 34.12 2.29
N VAL A 621 -1.89 35.27 2.34
CA VAL A 621 -1.23 36.59 2.31
C VAL A 621 -1.10 37.09 3.75
N ALA A 622 0.13 37.22 4.24
CA ALA A 622 0.41 37.73 5.57
C ALA A 622 0.46 39.27 5.56
N ALA A 623 -0.16 39.90 6.56
CA ALA A 623 -0.04 41.32 6.83
C ALA A 623 1.38 41.67 7.35
N PRO A 624 1.76 42.97 7.37
CA PRO A 624 2.97 43.41 8.06
C PRO A 624 3.02 42.87 9.49
N SER A 625 4.10 42.16 9.80
CA SER A 625 4.22 41.37 11.02
C SER A 625 5.67 41.03 11.33
N GLU A 626 5.91 40.76 12.61
CA GLU A 626 7.13 40.11 13.05
C GLU A 626 6.90 38.60 13.12
N VAL A 627 7.66 37.85 12.32
CA VAL A 627 7.58 36.39 12.26
C VAL A 627 8.80 35.79 12.95
N VAL A 628 8.55 34.87 13.87
CA VAL A 628 9.59 34.18 14.65
C VAL A 628 9.47 32.69 14.42
N VAL A 629 10.58 32.06 14.01
CA VAL A 629 10.69 30.60 13.85
C VAL A 629 11.62 30.05 14.92
N LEU A 630 11.10 29.14 15.73
CA LEU A 630 11.76 28.56 16.88
C LEU A 630 11.62 27.04 16.86
N LYS A 631 12.59 26.33 17.45
CA LYS A 631 12.47 24.88 17.65
C LYS A 631 11.27 24.59 18.54
N SER A 632 10.40 23.69 18.08
CA SER A 632 9.21 23.28 18.83
C SER A 632 9.59 22.42 20.04
N ALA A 633 8.84 22.54 21.13
CA ALA A 633 8.95 21.62 22.27
C ALA A 633 8.42 20.21 21.93
N LEU A 634 7.59 20.12 20.90
CA LEU A 634 6.95 18.90 20.42
C LEU A 634 7.96 18.06 19.64
N LYS A 635 8.06 16.77 19.98
CA LYS A 635 9.03 15.83 19.41
C LYS A 635 8.28 14.65 18.83
N ILE A 636 8.67 14.20 17.64
CA ILE A 636 8.08 13.02 17.03
C ILE A 636 9.17 12.05 16.57
N TRP A 637 8.85 10.76 16.69
CA TRP A 637 9.59 9.70 16.05
C TRP A 637 8.97 9.40 14.69
N ILE A 638 9.80 9.24 13.68
CA ILE A 638 9.36 8.92 12.33
C ILE A 638 10.22 7.80 11.77
N PHE A 639 9.61 6.93 10.98
CA PHE A 639 10.33 5.84 10.37
C PHE A 639 11.07 6.30 9.12
N HIS A 640 12.31 5.85 8.99
CA HIS A 640 13.18 6.10 7.83
C HIS A 640 13.64 4.77 7.24
N ILE A 641 13.51 4.62 5.92
CA ILE A 641 13.97 3.41 5.23
C ILE A 641 15.50 3.48 5.07
N LEU A 642 16.21 2.54 5.70
CA LEU A 642 17.68 2.46 5.64
C LEU A 642 18.22 2.36 4.21
N HIS A 643 17.58 1.54 3.38
CA HIS A 643 17.95 1.33 1.98
C HIS A 643 17.15 2.24 1.05
N MET A 644 17.81 3.19 0.37
CA MET A 644 17.14 3.93 -0.70
C MET A 644 16.61 2.93 -1.74
N LYS A 645 15.32 3.02 -2.09
CA LYS A 645 14.78 2.49 -3.35
C LYS A 645 15.38 3.31 -4.52
N SER A 646 16.67 3.16 -4.77
CA SER A 646 17.39 3.76 -5.89
C SER A 646 16.99 3.11 -7.24
N SER A 647 17.26 3.79 -8.34
CA SER A 647 16.86 3.33 -9.68
C SER A 647 17.75 2.18 -10.15
N GLY A 648 17.35 0.93 -9.92
CA GLY A 648 17.99 -0.26 -10.54
C GLY A 648 17.92 -0.18 -12.07
N ASN A 649 18.76 -0.92 -12.80
CA ASN A 649 18.63 -0.98 -14.26
C ASN A 649 17.29 -1.63 -14.66
N ASP A 650 16.84 -1.41 -15.89
CA ASP A 650 15.49 -1.81 -16.34
C ASP A 650 15.24 -3.33 -16.20
N LEU A 651 16.25 -4.15 -16.44
CA LEU A 651 16.18 -5.59 -16.25
C LEU A 651 16.10 -5.97 -14.75
N ALA A 652 16.93 -5.38 -13.89
CA ALA A 652 16.92 -5.63 -12.44
C ALA A 652 15.57 -5.27 -11.80
N ARG A 653 14.92 -4.21 -12.25
CA ARG A 653 13.57 -3.85 -11.82
C ARG A 653 12.53 -4.88 -12.23
N THR A 654 12.60 -5.34 -13.47
CA THR A 654 11.73 -6.41 -13.99
C THR A 654 11.93 -7.71 -13.18
N LEU A 655 13.18 -7.99 -12.77
CA LEU A 655 13.59 -9.16 -12.01
C LEU A 655 13.53 -8.99 -10.48
N ARG A 656 12.91 -7.91 -9.97
CA ARG A 656 12.72 -7.65 -8.52
C ARG A 656 14.00 -7.51 -7.68
N TRP A 657 15.18 -7.40 -8.27
CA TRP A 657 16.46 -7.21 -7.55
C TRP A 657 16.65 -5.82 -6.94
N GLY A 658 15.58 -5.03 -6.86
CA GLY A 658 15.60 -3.70 -6.32
C GLY A 658 16.54 -2.76 -7.07
N SER A 659 17.26 -1.98 -6.29
CA SER A 659 17.60 -0.60 -6.61
C SER A 659 19.01 -0.42 -7.22
N GLY A 660 19.74 -1.53 -7.42
CA GLY A 660 21.13 -1.54 -7.85
C GLY A 660 22.09 -1.22 -6.72
N TYR A 661 23.25 -1.89 -6.71
CA TYR A 661 24.24 -1.81 -5.63
C TYR A 661 24.72 -0.37 -5.42
N THR A 662 24.61 0.10 -4.19
CA THR A 662 25.01 1.46 -3.77
C THR A 662 26.33 1.49 -3.01
N GLY A 663 26.89 0.32 -2.68
CA GLY A 663 28.17 0.17 -2.00
C GLY A 663 28.08 0.22 -0.47
N CYS A 664 26.90 0.46 0.10
CA CYS A 664 26.64 0.41 1.53
C CYS A 664 25.91 -0.88 1.99
N GLU A 665 25.54 -1.75 1.04
CA GLU A 665 24.95 -3.06 1.34
C GLU A 665 26.06 -4.07 1.69
N ASP A 666 25.81 -4.97 2.66
CA ASP A 666 26.70 -6.09 2.95
C ASP A 666 26.70 -7.07 1.76
N PRO A 667 27.85 -7.36 1.11
CA PRO A 667 27.91 -8.33 0.03
C PRO A 667 27.33 -9.71 0.40
N LEU A 668 27.37 -10.09 1.68
CA LEU A 668 26.80 -11.37 2.14
C LEU A 668 25.27 -11.37 2.13
N SER A 669 24.59 -10.22 2.30
CA SER A 669 23.13 -10.16 2.20
C SER A 669 22.68 -10.33 0.76
N LEU A 670 23.38 -9.69 -0.20
CA LEU A 670 23.15 -9.87 -1.63
C LEU A 670 23.32 -11.33 -2.07
N LEU A 671 24.34 -12.01 -1.55
CA LEU A 671 24.55 -13.43 -1.87
C LEU A 671 23.43 -14.32 -1.31
N ARG A 672 22.85 -14.00 -0.16
CA ARG A 672 21.67 -14.71 0.38
C ARG A 672 20.45 -14.50 -0.51
N ASP A 673 20.19 -13.27 -0.93
CA ASP A 673 19.08 -12.97 -1.83
C ASP A 673 19.22 -13.71 -3.17
N VAL A 674 20.46 -13.89 -3.67
CA VAL A 674 20.79 -14.72 -4.85
C VAL A 674 20.51 -16.20 -4.62
N ILE A 675 20.89 -16.75 -3.46
CA ILE A 675 20.62 -18.15 -3.10
C ILE A 675 19.10 -18.41 -2.99
N ASP A 676 18.37 -17.45 -2.43
CA ASP A 676 16.94 -17.56 -2.18
C ASP A 676 16.07 -17.15 -3.36
N ALA A 677 16.63 -16.82 -4.53
CA ALA A 677 15.84 -16.38 -5.67
C ALA A 677 14.95 -17.47 -6.29
N GLU A 678 13.94 -17.00 -7.03
CA GLU A 678 13.13 -17.80 -7.94
C GLU A 678 13.71 -17.74 -9.35
N GLU A 679 13.54 -18.82 -10.11
CA GLU A 679 13.84 -18.81 -11.53
C GLU A 679 12.65 -18.24 -12.31
N ILE A 680 12.91 -17.21 -13.13
CA ILE A 680 11.94 -16.74 -14.13
C ILE A 680 12.51 -16.88 -15.53
N ARG A 681 11.62 -17.09 -16.50
CA ARG A 681 12.00 -17.17 -17.90
C ARG A 681 11.96 -15.77 -18.52
N LEU A 682 12.92 -15.49 -19.38
CA LEU A 682 12.91 -14.30 -20.23
C LEU A 682 13.07 -14.76 -21.67
N ASP A 683 12.20 -14.30 -22.55
CA ASP A 683 12.35 -14.53 -23.98
C ASP A 683 13.56 -13.74 -24.49
N ARG A 684 14.33 -14.37 -25.38
CA ARG A 684 15.43 -13.73 -26.10
C ARG A 684 15.04 -13.57 -27.54
N TRP A 685 15.54 -12.49 -28.13
CA TRP A 685 15.19 -12.12 -29.48
C TRP A 685 16.47 -11.92 -30.29
N THR A 686 16.47 -12.40 -31.52
CA THR A 686 17.53 -12.16 -32.49
C THR A 686 17.07 -11.05 -33.41
N VAL A 687 17.86 -9.99 -33.51
CA VAL A 687 17.65 -8.88 -34.46
C VAL A 687 18.67 -9.05 -35.57
N VAL A 688 18.19 -9.27 -36.79
CA VAL A 688 19.03 -9.46 -37.99
C VAL A 688 18.82 -8.27 -38.90
N PHE A 689 19.90 -7.59 -39.27
CA PHE A 689 19.91 -6.56 -40.29
C PHE A 689 20.43 -7.16 -41.58
N HIS A 690 19.62 -7.15 -42.63
CA HIS A 690 20.01 -7.52 -43.99
C HIS A 690 20.24 -6.23 -44.80
N PRO A 691 21.49 -5.80 -45.02
CA PRO A 691 21.78 -4.59 -45.80
C PRO A 691 21.24 -4.71 -47.23
N GLU A 692 20.75 -3.62 -47.80
CA GLU A 692 20.49 -3.57 -49.25
C GLU A 692 21.85 -3.53 -49.98
N ASP A 693 22.09 -4.48 -50.90
CA ASP A 693 23.33 -4.52 -51.70
C ASP A 693 23.47 -3.24 -52.52
N LYS A 694 24.54 -2.47 -52.27
CA LYS A 694 24.95 -1.37 -53.16
C LYS A 694 25.49 -1.98 -54.46
N GLN A 695 24.64 -2.10 -55.48
CA GLN A 695 25.14 -2.16 -56.85
C GLN A 695 25.84 -0.83 -57.17
N ASP A 696 27.05 -0.92 -57.72
CA ASP A 696 27.90 0.17 -58.24
C ASP A 696 28.78 0.93 -57.24
N GLU A 697 29.92 0.35 -56.84
CA GLU A 697 31.20 1.09 -56.77
C GLU A 697 32.40 0.15 -57.00
N PRO A 698 33.42 0.50 -57.81
CA PRO A 698 34.52 -0.39 -58.15
C PRO A 698 35.50 -0.55 -56.98
N LYS A 699 35.76 -1.80 -56.56
CA LYS A 699 36.76 -2.15 -55.56
C LYS A 699 38.19 -1.94 -56.12
N GLU A 700 38.85 -0.85 -55.75
CA GLU A 700 40.31 -0.78 -55.83
C GLU A 700 40.98 -1.06 -54.47
N LEU A 701 41.81 -2.10 -54.50
CA LEU A 701 43.03 -2.34 -53.74
C LEU A 701 43.02 -2.16 -52.20
N SER A 702 42.73 -3.25 -51.49
CA SER A 702 43.60 -3.67 -50.39
C SER A 702 43.81 -5.19 -50.43
N LYS A 703 45.07 -5.58 -50.59
CA LYS A 703 45.55 -6.96 -50.69
C LYS A 703 45.80 -7.55 -49.30
N GLN A 704 45.42 -8.82 -49.18
CA GLN A 704 45.98 -9.91 -48.34
C GLN A 704 45.54 -10.06 -46.87
N LEU A 705 44.69 -11.07 -46.64
CA LEU A 705 45.09 -12.40 -46.14
C LEU A 705 43.97 -13.44 -46.45
N PRO A 706 44.29 -14.73 -46.70
CA PRO A 706 43.31 -15.72 -47.19
C PRO A 706 42.74 -16.59 -46.07
N GLY A 707 41.40 -16.71 -46.03
CA GLY A 707 40.70 -17.71 -45.20
C GLY A 707 39.21 -17.42 -45.03
N SER A 708 38.37 -18.24 -45.68
CA SER A 708 36.90 -18.36 -45.61
C SER A 708 36.03 -17.18 -46.07
N GLN A 709 35.41 -17.37 -47.25
CA GLN A 709 34.20 -16.68 -47.69
C GLN A 709 32.98 -17.21 -46.92
N SER A 710 32.16 -16.30 -46.40
CA SER A 710 30.70 -16.39 -46.48
C SER A 710 30.17 -14.98 -46.71
N GLU A 711 29.68 -14.73 -47.92
CA GLU A 711 29.12 -13.47 -48.42
C GLU A 711 27.71 -13.23 -47.87
N ASP A 712 27.58 -13.05 -46.56
CA ASP A 712 26.37 -12.51 -45.95
C ASP A 712 26.77 -11.42 -44.97
N ASN A 713 26.67 -10.16 -45.41
CA ASN A 713 27.07 -8.99 -44.61
C ASN A 713 26.02 -8.64 -43.53
N SER A 714 25.16 -9.59 -43.19
CA SER A 714 24.06 -9.42 -42.25
C SER A 714 24.56 -9.27 -40.81
N GLN A 715 24.15 -8.19 -40.14
CA GLN A 715 24.49 -7.95 -38.74
C GLN A 715 23.47 -8.65 -37.84
N ILE A 716 23.92 -9.60 -37.03
CA ILE A 716 23.07 -10.35 -36.10
C ILE A 716 23.34 -9.89 -34.66
N LEU A 717 22.30 -9.47 -33.97
CA LEU A 717 22.35 -8.98 -32.58
C LEU A 717 21.35 -9.77 -31.73
N VAL A 718 21.65 -9.88 -30.42
CA VAL A 718 20.73 -10.47 -29.44
C VAL A 718 20.14 -9.35 -28.60
N MET A 719 18.81 -9.29 -28.54
CA MET A 719 18.03 -8.36 -27.73
C MET A 719 17.40 -9.09 -26.53
N ASN A 720 17.56 -8.52 -25.34
CA ASN A 720 16.99 -8.99 -24.08
C ASN A 720 16.00 -7.99 -23.47
N ASN A 721 16.17 -6.69 -23.69
CA ASN A 721 15.35 -5.66 -23.06
C ASN A 721 14.43 -4.98 -24.07
N TYR A 722 15.02 -4.27 -25.03
CA TYR A 722 14.27 -3.53 -26.05
C TYR A 722 15.14 -3.10 -27.24
N PHE A 723 14.49 -2.85 -28.37
CA PHE A 723 15.08 -2.35 -29.61
C PHE A 723 14.42 -1.02 -29.96
N GLY A 724 15.22 0.03 -30.12
CA GLY A 724 14.78 1.39 -30.42
C GLY A 724 15.19 1.84 -31.82
N ILE A 725 14.30 2.54 -32.51
CA ILE A 725 14.53 3.13 -33.83
C ILE A 725 14.11 4.60 -33.80
N GLY A 726 14.93 5.48 -34.36
CA GLY A 726 14.63 6.91 -34.47
C GLY A 726 15.04 7.70 -33.23
N ILE A 727 14.17 8.59 -32.75
CA ILE A 727 14.54 9.65 -31.79
C ILE A 727 15.10 9.14 -30.46
N ASP A 728 14.70 7.95 -29.99
CA ASP A 728 15.27 7.32 -28.79
C ASP A 728 16.71 6.87 -29.04
N ALA A 729 16.94 6.11 -30.11
CA ALA A 729 18.27 5.66 -30.53
C ALA A 729 19.21 6.82 -30.84
N ASP A 730 18.68 7.89 -31.43
CA ASP A 730 19.42 9.11 -31.75
C ASP A 730 19.90 9.85 -30.48
N LEU A 731 19.13 9.83 -29.40
CA LEU A 731 19.57 10.37 -28.10
C LEU A 731 20.57 9.44 -27.42
N CYS A 732 20.38 8.13 -27.54
CA CYS A 732 21.31 7.12 -27.05
C CYS A 732 22.68 7.26 -27.73
N LEU A 733 22.70 7.47 -29.04
CA LEU A 733 23.92 7.65 -29.85
C LEU A 733 24.70 8.91 -29.45
N ASP A 734 24.01 10.05 -29.32
CA ASP A 734 24.63 11.29 -28.84
C ASP A 734 25.27 11.11 -27.45
N PHE A 735 24.58 10.40 -26.57
CA PHE A 735 25.07 10.11 -25.22
C PHE A 735 26.28 9.19 -25.24
N HIS A 736 26.24 8.14 -26.07
CA HIS A 736 27.34 7.18 -26.26
C HIS A 736 28.59 7.91 -26.79
N ASN A 737 28.47 8.66 -27.87
CA ASN A 737 29.59 9.41 -28.47
C ASN A 737 30.22 10.39 -27.48
N ALA A 738 29.39 11.17 -26.77
CA ALA A 738 29.90 12.10 -25.78
C ALA A 738 30.61 11.41 -24.60
N ARG A 739 30.15 10.21 -24.23
CA ARG A 739 30.78 9.37 -23.20
C ARG A 739 32.12 8.82 -23.67
N GLU A 740 32.23 8.37 -24.92
CA GLU A 740 33.49 7.92 -25.51
C GLU A 740 34.51 9.06 -25.66
N GLU A 741 34.07 10.23 -26.11
CA GLU A 741 34.93 11.41 -26.27
C GLU A 741 35.45 11.95 -24.94
N ASN A 742 34.66 11.85 -23.86
CA ASN A 742 35.00 12.43 -22.57
C ASN A 742 34.68 11.50 -21.38
N PRO A 743 35.29 10.31 -21.24
CA PRO A 743 34.88 9.31 -20.25
C PRO A 743 34.91 9.84 -18.80
N ASN A 744 35.91 10.67 -18.48
CA ASN A 744 36.08 11.29 -17.17
C ASN A 744 34.93 12.23 -16.77
N LYS A 745 34.12 12.68 -17.74
CA LYS A 745 32.92 13.50 -17.48
C LYS A 745 31.69 12.66 -17.14
N PHE A 746 31.75 11.33 -17.26
CA PHE A 746 30.61 10.41 -17.09
C PHE A 746 30.76 9.45 -15.89
N ASN A 747 31.53 9.85 -14.89
CA ASN A 747 31.84 9.07 -13.69
C ASN A 747 30.77 9.14 -12.57
N SER A 748 29.62 9.77 -12.82
CA SER A 748 28.56 9.95 -11.81
C SER A 748 27.18 9.73 -12.41
N ARG A 749 26.37 8.87 -11.78
CA ARG A 749 25.00 8.56 -12.23
C ARG A 749 24.11 9.81 -12.35
N LEU A 750 24.22 10.75 -11.40
CA LEU A 750 23.50 12.03 -11.40
C LEU A 750 23.93 12.94 -12.56
N ARG A 751 25.24 13.04 -12.76
CA ARG A 751 25.82 13.84 -13.85
C ARG A 751 25.43 13.28 -15.22
N ASN A 752 25.44 11.96 -15.36
CA ASN A 752 25.06 11.25 -16.58
C ASN A 752 23.60 11.54 -16.94
N LYS A 753 22.68 11.47 -15.97
CA LYS A 753 21.28 11.86 -16.17
C LYS A 753 21.14 13.32 -16.61
N GLY A 754 21.89 14.24 -16.00
CA GLY A 754 21.90 15.66 -16.38
C GLY A 754 22.41 15.91 -17.81
N VAL A 755 23.44 15.18 -18.24
CA VAL A 755 23.96 15.27 -19.62
C VAL A 755 22.92 14.79 -20.63
N TYR A 756 22.23 13.68 -20.34
CA TYR A 756 21.18 13.14 -21.18
C TYR A 756 20.03 14.15 -21.39
N VAL A 757 19.59 14.81 -20.32
CA VAL A 757 18.56 15.87 -20.39
C VAL A 757 19.03 17.06 -21.23
N LYS A 758 20.29 17.48 -21.07
CA LYS A 758 20.88 18.57 -21.86
C LYS A 758 20.90 18.25 -23.36
N MET A 759 21.21 17.01 -23.73
CA MET A 759 21.17 16.55 -25.13
C MET A 759 19.75 16.58 -25.69
N GLY A 760 18.77 16.08 -24.93
CA GLY A 760 17.35 16.17 -25.28
C GLY A 760 16.89 17.60 -25.56
N LEU A 761 17.26 18.56 -24.69
CA LEU A 761 16.94 19.98 -24.88
C LEU A 761 17.56 20.58 -26.14
N ARG A 762 18.80 20.20 -26.51
CA ARG A 762 19.44 20.66 -27.76
C ARG A 762 18.71 20.14 -29.00
N LYS A 763 18.23 18.88 -28.98
CA LYS A 763 17.48 18.29 -30.09
C LYS A 763 16.08 18.88 -30.28
N MET A 764 15.53 19.61 -29.30
CA MET A 764 14.28 20.35 -29.49
C MET A 764 14.44 21.57 -30.41
N VAL A 765 15.65 22.13 -30.53
CA VAL A 765 15.92 23.40 -31.24
C VAL A 765 16.64 23.18 -32.59
N GLY A 766 17.15 21.97 -32.84
CA GLY A 766 17.94 21.61 -34.03
C GLY A 766 17.17 20.91 -35.16
N ARG A 767 17.86 20.70 -36.30
CA ARG A 767 17.35 19.95 -37.47
C ARG A 767 17.10 18.48 -37.06
N LYS A 768 15.90 17.95 -37.33
CA LYS A 768 15.47 16.61 -36.90
C LYS A 768 15.78 15.55 -37.97
N MET A 769 16.69 14.61 -37.70
CA MET A 769 16.92 13.45 -38.58
C MET A 769 15.68 12.52 -38.66
N CYS A 770 14.86 12.46 -37.61
CA CYS A 770 13.79 11.46 -37.47
C CYS A 770 12.36 12.01 -37.64
N LYS A 771 12.16 13.22 -38.18
CA LYS A 771 10.87 13.96 -38.16
C LYS A 771 9.69 13.25 -38.84
N ASP A 772 9.97 12.34 -39.78
CA ASP A 772 8.98 11.63 -40.58
C ASP A 772 9.25 10.12 -40.60
N LEU A 773 9.64 9.54 -39.47
CA LEU A 773 10.08 8.14 -39.39
C LEU A 773 9.05 7.15 -39.99
N HIS A 774 7.76 7.37 -39.75
CA HIS A 774 6.66 6.58 -40.35
C HIS A 774 6.68 6.46 -41.89
N LYS A 775 7.30 7.40 -42.61
CA LYS A 775 7.47 7.32 -44.08
C LYS A 775 8.74 6.57 -44.47
N ALA A 776 9.75 6.64 -43.61
CA ALA A 776 11.08 6.09 -43.82
C ALA A 776 11.18 4.60 -43.44
N ILE A 777 10.15 4.04 -42.80
CA ILE A 777 10.10 2.61 -42.44
C ILE A 777 8.79 1.96 -42.88
N ARG A 778 8.82 0.65 -43.09
CA ARG A 778 7.63 -0.20 -43.24
C ARG A 778 7.65 -1.27 -42.15
N LEU A 779 6.60 -1.36 -41.34
CA LEU A 779 6.49 -2.31 -40.23
C LEU A 779 5.49 -3.43 -40.57
N GLU A 780 5.94 -4.67 -40.44
CA GLU A 780 5.11 -5.87 -40.52
C GLU A 780 5.27 -6.69 -39.24
N VAL A 781 4.15 -7.16 -38.69
CA VAL A 781 4.08 -7.92 -37.44
C VAL A 781 3.28 -9.18 -37.70
N ASP A 782 3.87 -10.35 -37.45
CA ASP A 782 3.28 -11.68 -37.67
C ASP A 782 2.67 -11.83 -39.08
N GLY A 783 3.36 -11.33 -40.11
CA GLY A 783 2.92 -11.40 -41.50
C GLY A 783 1.90 -10.33 -41.91
N LYS A 784 1.51 -9.43 -41.00
CA LYS A 784 0.53 -8.37 -41.27
C LYS A 784 1.20 -7.01 -41.31
N LEU A 785 0.96 -6.26 -42.39
CA LEU A 785 1.38 -4.88 -42.50
C LEU A 785 0.68 -4.03 -41.44
N VAL A 786 1.45 -3.26 -40.67
CA VAL A 786 0.93 -2.35 -39.65
C VAL A 786 0.98 -0.92 -40.16
N GLU A 787 -0.16 -0.23 -40.12
CA GLU A 787 -0.22 1.20 -40.45
C GLU A 787 0.39 2.04 -39.33
N LEU A 788 1.41 2.83 -39.66
CA LEU A 788 2.12 3.66 -38.68
C LEU A 788 1.53 5.07 -38.62
N PRO A 789 1.19 5.58 -37.42
CA PRO A 789 0.83 6.98 -37.23
C PRO A 789 2.06 7.89 -37.43
N GLN A 790 1.85 9.21 -37.48
CA GLN A 790 2.97 10.14 -37.50
C GLN A 790 3.81 10.01 -36.22
N LEU A 791 5.02 9.48 -36.36
CA LEU A 791 5.95 9.23 -35.27
C LEU A 791 7.38 9.61 -35.66
N GLU A 792 8.21 9.85 -34.64
CA GLU A 792 9.64 10.14 -34.73
C GLU A 792 10.50 8.99 -34.15
N GLY A 793 9.88 8.00 -33.50
CA GLY A 793 10.55 6.81 -32.99
C GLY A 793 9.61 5.62 -32.79
N ILE A 794 10.18 4.41 -32.85
CA ILE A 794 9.54 3.15 -32.46
C ILE A 794 10.41 2.48 -31.39
N ILE A 795 9.76 1.93 -30.36
CA ILE A 795 10.40 1.13 -29.32
C ILE A 795 9.70 -0.23 -29.29
N ILE A 796 10.47 -1.30 -29.43
CA ILE A 796 10.03 -2.68 -29.37
C ILE A 796 10.52 -3.24 -28.03
N LEU A 797 9.59 -3.59 -27.15
CA LEU A 797 9.83 -3.95 -25.76
C LEU A 797 9.69 -5.46 -25.56
N ASN A 798 10.70 -6.07 -24.94
CA ASN A 798 10.61 -7.40 -24.34
C ASN A 798 10.32 -7.33 -22.83
N ILE A 799 10.75 -6.23 -22.19
CA ILE A 799 10.41 -5.89 -20.81
C ILE A 799 9.65 -4.57 -20.76
N LEU A 800 8.70 -4.44 -19.84
CA LEU A 800 7.89 -3.22 -19.65
C LEU A 800 8.63 -2.09 -18.91
N SER A 801 9.96 -2.11 -18.93
CA SER A 801 10.82 -1.13 -18.29
C SER A 801 11.78 -0.55 -19.33
N TRP A 802 11.70 0.76 -19.55
CA TRP A 802 12.50 1.49 -20.53
C TRP A 802 12.99 2.81 -19.93
N GLY A 803 14.16 3.27 -20.37
CA GLY A 803 14.63 4.63 -20.11
C GLY A 803 14.76 4.97 -18.62
N SER A 804 15.29 4.04 -17.80
CA SER A 804 15.38 4.17 -16.33
C SER A 804 14.07 3.92 -15.56
N GLY A 805 13.24 2.96 -15.99
CA GLY A 805 12.14 2.41 -15.19
C GLY A 805 10.75 2.88 -15.60
N ALA A 806 10.64 3.62 -16.71
CA ALA A 806 9.34 4.00 -17.24
C ALA A 806 8.70 2.81 -17.95
N ASN A 807 7.37 2.74 -17.92
CA ASN A 807 6.61 1.76 -18.69
C ASN A 807 5.94 2.47 -19.88
N PRO A 808 6.53 2.40 -21.09
CA PRO A 808 5.97 3.06 -22.27
C PRO A 808 4.63 2.47 -22.69
N TRP A 809 4.39 1.19 -22.41
CA TRP A 809 3.14 0.51 -22.70
C TRP A 809 1.98 1.08 -21.88
N GLY A 810 2.23 1.50 -20.63
CA GLY A 810 1.22 2.10 -19.75
C GLY A 810 0.26 1.09 -19.07
N PRO A 811 -0.70 1.57 -18.26
CA PRO A 811 -1.55 0.73 -17.41
C PRO A 811 -2.57 -0.14 -18.18
N GLU A 812 -3.01 -1.23 -17.55
CA GLU A 812 -4.00 -2.18 -18.08
C GLU A 812 -5.40 -1.56 -18.13
N LYS A 813 -5.84 -1.05 -19.28
CA LYS A 813 -7.17 -0.45 -19.44
C LYS A 813 -7.82 -0.64 -20.83
N ASP A 814 -7.28 -1.46 -21.71
CA ASP A 814 -7.76 -1.55 -23.10
C ASP A 814 -7.90 -3.01 -23.57
N ASP A 815 -9.07 -3.37 -24.11
CA ASP A 815 -9.47 -4.74 -24.45
C ASP A 815 -8.88 -5.26 -25.78
N GLN A 816 -8.08 -4.44 -26.48
CA GLN A 816 -7.57 -4.72 -27.84
C GLN A 816 -6.25 -5.52 -27.85
N PHE A 817 -5.50 -5.56 -26.76
CA PHE A 817 -4.20 -6.21 -26.67
C PHE A 817 -4.14 -7.17 -25.48
N SER A 818 -3.35 -8.23 -25.63
CA SER A 818 -3.14 -9.20 -24.55
C SER A 818 -2.27 -8.62 -23.42
N LYS A 819 -2.39 -9.19 -22.22
CA LYS A 819 -1.59 -8.75 -21.07
C LYS A 819 -0.11 -8.97 -21.37
N PRO A 820 0.72 -7.91 -21.38
CA PRO A 820 2.15 -8.04 -21.69
C PRO A 820 2.87 -8.95 -20.71
N ASN A 821 3.75 -9.79 -21.24
CA ASN A 821 4.54 -10.69 -20.43
C ASN A 821 5.87 -11.03 -21.11
N HIS A 822 6.98 -10.89 -20.39
CA HIS A 822 8.35 -11.02 -20.93
C HIS A 822 8.78 -12.46 -21.31
N TRP A 823 7.84 -13.41 -21.33
CA TRP A 823 8.06 -14.81 -21.72
C TRP A 823 6.89 -15.42 -22.52
N ASP A 824 5.96 -14.61 -23.01
CA ASP A 824 4.78 -15.07 -23.75
C ASP A 824 5.02 -15.32 -25.25
N GLY A 825 6.23 -15.05 -25.75
CA GLY A 825 6.57 -15.16 -27.16
C GLY A 825 6.15 -13.96 -27.99
N MET A 826 5.81 -12.82 -27.37
CA MET A 826 5.42 -11.59 -28.04
C MET A 826 6.29 -10.41 -27.59
N LEU A 827 6.37 -9.40 -28.44
CA LEU A 827 7.01 -8.12 -28.18
C LEU A 827 5.98 -7.01 -28.23
N GLU A 828 6.07 -6.06 -27.31
CA GLU A 828 5.24 -4.86 -27.28
C GLU A 828 5.84 -3.74 -28.15
N ILE A 829 5.11 -3.29 -29.16
CA ILE A 829 5.57 -2.23 -30.07
C ILE A 829 4.87 -0.92 -29.76
N VAL A 830 5.64 0.12 -29.47
CA VAL A 830 5.12 1.47 -29.19
C VAL A 830 5.75 2.54 -30.08
N GLY A 831 4.97 3.58 -30.37
CA GLY A 831 5.38 4.75 -31.13
C GLY A 831 5.56 5.99 -30.26
N VAL A 832 6.58 6.78 -30.56
CA VAL A 832 6.88 8.06 -29.91
C VAL A 832 6.97 9.19 -30.93
N THR A 833 6.51 10.38 -30.55
CA THR A 833 6.34 11.51 -31.49
C THR A 833 7.45 12.56 -31.39
N GLY A 834 8.47 12.31 -30.56
CA GLY A 834 9.63 13.19 -30.40
C GLY A 834 10.12 13.28 -28.95
N VAL A 835 11.15 14.10 -28.73
CA VAL A 835 11.85 14.23 -27.44
C VAL A 835 10.92 14.67 -26.29
N VAL A 836 9.97 15.56 -26.55
CA VAL A 836 9.01 16.01 -25.53
C VAL A 836 8.11 14.85 -25.10
N HIS A 837 7.68 14.01 -26.04
CA HIS A 837 6.86 12.85 -25.75
C HIS A 837 7.67 11.77 -24.99
N LEU A 838 8.93 11.54 -25.34
CA LEU A 838 9.84 10.69 -24.57
C LEU A 838 10.01 11.17 -23.13
N GLY A 839 10.22 12.47 -22.91
CA GLY A 839 10.30 13.05 -21.57
C GLY A 839 8.99 12.91 -20.78
N GLN A 840 7.84 12.97 -21.46
CA GLN A 840 6.53 12.70 -20.84
C GLN A 840 6.36 11.23 -20.46
N ILE A 841 6.84 10.28 -21.27
CA ILE A 841 6.82 8.85 -20.94
C ILE A 841 7.71 8.58 -19.73
N GLN A 842 8.93 9.12 -19.73
CA GLN A 842 9.90 8.91 -18.65
C GLN A 842 9.44 9.47 -17.30
N SER A 843 8.68 10.57 -17.32
CA SER A 843 8.09 11.20 -16.13
C SER A 843 6.70 10.67 -15.77
N GLY A 844 6.17 9.71 -16.53
CA GLY A 844 4.84 9.14 -16.37
C GLY A 844 3.69 10.08 -16.76
N LEU A 845 3.96 11.24 -17.38
CA LEU A 845 2.97 12.23 -17.84
C LEU A 845 2.08 11.73 -18.98
N ARG A 846 2.58 10.86 -19.86
CA ARG A 846 1.86 10.30 -21.01
C ARG A 846 2.41 8.93 -21.36
N GLY A 847 1.56 7.97 -21.70
CA GLY A 847 1.99 6.69 -22.27
C GLY A 847 2.37 6.83 -23.75
N ALA A 848 3.19 5.90 -24.25
CA ALA A 848 3.49 5.84 -25.68
C ALA A 848 2.25 5.39 -26.48
N MET A 849 2.30 5.55 -27.79
CA MET A 849 1.23 5.06 -28.66
C MET A 849 1.39 3.54 -28.82
N ARG A 850 0.44 2.73 -28.35
CA ARG A 850 0.47 1.28 -28.58
C ARG A 850 0.23 1.00 -30.06
N ILE A 851 1.16 0.32 -30.72
CA ILE A 851 1.11 0.04 -32.15
C ILE A 851 0.66 -1.40 -32.40
N ALA A 852 1.35 -2.37 -31.81
CA ALA A 852 1.09 -3.79 -32.03
C ALA A 852 1.70 -4.68 -30.92
N GLN A 853 1.31 -5.94 -30.89
CA GLN A 853 2.02 -7.05 -30.22
C GLN A 853 2.25 -8.16 -31.25
N GLY A 854 3.38 -8.85 -31.18
CA GLY A 854 3.62 -10.01 -32.04
C GLY A 854 4.97 -10.71 -31.83
N GLY A 855 5.11 -11.90 -32.40
CA GLY A 855 6.25 -12.79 -32.21
C GLY A 855 7.25 -12.83 -33.39
N HIS A 856 6.93 -12.16 -34.49
CA HIS A 856 7.81 -11.99 -35.64
C HIS A 856 7.65 -10.57 -36.18
N ILE A 857 8.72 -9.77 -36.11
CA ILE A 857 8.68 -8.37 -36.55
C ILE A 857 9.62 -8.20 -37.73
N LYS A 858 9.12 -7.54 -38.78
CA LYS A 858 9.90 -7.21 -39.96
C LYS A 858 9.79 -5.71 -40.23
N ILE A 859 10.95 -5.05 -40.38
CA ILE A 859 11.05 -3.60 -40.55
C ILE A 859 11.95 -3.32 -41.74
N ASN A 860 11.41 -2.73 -42.80
CA ASN A 860 12.23 -2.25 -43.91
C ASN A 860 12.62 -0.79 -43.65
N LEU A 861 13.92 -0.52 -43.52
CA LEU A 861 14.50 0.80 -43.37
C LEU A 861 14.89 1.34 -44.75
N LYS A 862 14.30 2.46 -45.17
CA LYS A 862 14.52 3.04 -46.51
C LYS A 862 15.68 4.05 -46.59
N SER A 863 16.22 4.45 -45.44
CA SER A 863 17.26 5.47 -45.31
C SER A 863 18.14 5.17 -44.11
N GLU A 864 19.27 5.85 -44.00
CA GLU A 864 20.10 5.80 -42.81
C GLU A 864 19.35 6.33 -41.58
N ILE A 865 19.19 5.50 -40.55
CA ILE A 865 18.38 5.81 -39.36
C ILE A 865 19.13 5.37 -38.09
N PRO A 866 19.16 6.21 -37.03
CA PRO A 866 19.67 5.78 -35.73
C PRO A 866 18.84 4.63 -35.16
N VAL A 867 19.54 3.59 -34.71
CA VAL A 867 18.96 2.41 -34.05
C VAL A 867 19.75 2.07 -32.79
N GLN A 868 19.12 1.36 -31.84
CA GLN A 868 19.80 0.87 -30.65
C GLN A 868 19.24 -0.48 -30.21
N VAL A 869 20.10 -1.39 -29.79
CA VAL A 869 19.69 -2.67 -29.16
C VAL A 869 20.26 -2.69 -27.75
N ASP A 870 19.40 -2.83 -26.75
CA ASP A 870 19.79 -2.92 -25.33
C ASP A 870 20.74 -1.82 -24.83
N GLY A 871 20.65 -0.61 -25.39
CA GLY A 871 21.50 0.53 -25.02
C GLY A 871 22.78 0.69 -25.83
N GLU A 872 23.01 -0.16 -26.84
CA GLU A 872 24.12 -0.02 -27.80
C GLU A 872 23.61 0.64 -29.10
N PRO A 873 23.94 1.92 -29.36
CA PRO A 873 23.39 2.67 -30.48
C PRO A 873 24.34 2.77 -31.68
N TRP A 874 23.79 2.85 -32.89
CA TRP A 874 24.53 3.18 -34.12
C TRP A 874 23.59 3.76 -35.18
N VAL A 875 24.14 4.21 -36.32
CA VAL A 875 23.34 4.56 -37.51
C VAL A 875 23.28 3.35 -38.43
N ALA A 876 22.09 2.78 -38.63
CA ALA A 876 21.89 1.66 -39.55
C ALA A 876 21.69 2.17 -40.98
N ALA A 877 22.31 1.50 -41.95
CA ALA A 877 22.08 1.71 -43.37
C ALA A 877 20.69 1.18 -43.80
N PRO A 878 20.18 1.57 -44.99
CA PRO A 878 18.99 0.95 -45.58
C PRO A 878 19.11 -0.57 -45.55
N SER A 879 18.13 -1.22 -44.93
CA SER A 879 18.19 -2.63 -44.62
C SER A 879 16.81 -3.19 -44.27
N GLU A 880 16.67 -4.49 -44.47
CA GLU A 880 15.56 -5.26 -43.93
C GLU A 880 15.96 -5.79 -42.55
N VAL A 881 15.26 -5.33 -41.50
CA VAL A 881 15.49 -5.75 -40.12
C VAL A 881 14.44 -6.77 -39.72
N VAL A 882 14.88 -7.93 -39.24
CA VAL A 882 14.00 -9.02 -38.82
C VAL A 882 14.25 -9.31 -37.34
N VAL A 883 13.21 -9.26 -36.52
CA VAL A 883 13.23 -9.63 -35.10
C VAL A 883 12.47 -10.93 -34.92
N LEU A 884 13.20 -11.95 -34.47
CA LEU A 884 12.71 -13.32 -34.31
C LEU A 884 12.99 -13.81 -32.90
N LYS A 885 12.13 -14.67 -32.38
CA LYS A 885 12.41 -15.37 -31.12
C LYS A 885 13.68 -16.21 -31.29
N SER A 886 14.64 -16.00 -30.40
CA SER A 886 15.89 -16.73 -30.39
C SER A 886 15.66 -18.18 -29.98
N ALA A 887 16.43 -19.10 -30.57
CA ALA A 887 16.48 -20.49 -30.10
C ALA A 887 17.09 -20.61 -28.70
N LEU A 888 17.80 -19.58 -28.24
CA LEU A 888 18.43 -19.51 -26.93
C LEU A 888 17.37 -19.23 -25.86
N LYS A 889 17.26 -20.14 -24.90
CA LYS A 889 16.43 -19.93 -23.69
C LYS A 889 17.24 -19.17 -22.65
N SER A 890 16.64 -18.17 -22.03
CA SER A 890 17.23 -17.50 -20.88
C SER A 890 16.38 -17.67 -19.63
N VAL A 891 17.04 -18.04 -18.54
CA VAL A 891 16.47 -18.15 -17.20
C VAL A 891 17.25 -17.20 -16.33
N PHE A 892 16.54 -16.35 -15.60
CA PHE A 892 17.13 -15.38 -14.69
C PHE A 892 16.69 -15.72 -13.27
N ALA A 893 17.62 -15.54 -12.33
CA ALA A 893 17.26 -15.43 -10.93
C ALA A 893 16.41 -14.16 -10.76
N CYS A 894 15.35 -14.24 -9.98
CA CYS A 894 14.41 -13.17 -9.67
C CYS A 894 14.25 -13.16 -8.15
N ALA A 895 14.37 -12.00 -7.51
CA ALA A 895 14.29 -11.95 -6.05
C ALA A 895 12.96 -12.55 -5.57
N ARG A 896 13.03 -13.50 -4.63
CA ARG A 896 11.84 -14.12 -4.04
C ARG A 896 11.05 -13.09 -3.27
N LEU A 897 9.73 -13.18 -3.36
CA LEU A 897 8.89 -12.60 -2.31
C LEU A 897 9.20 -13.39 -1.04
N PRO A 898 9.66 -12.78 0.06
CA PRO A 898 10.00 -13.55 1.23
C PRO A 898 8.79 -14.37 1.68
N VAL A 899 8.97 -15.68 1.68
CA VAL A 899 8.02 -16.67 2.18
C VAL A 899 7.77 -16.30 3.63
N SER A 900 6.49 -16.17 4.01
CA SER A 900 6.12 -16.10 5.42
C SER A 900 6.83 -17.24 6.15
N LYS A 901 7.59 -16.95 7.20
CA LYS A 901 8.10 -17.97 8.12
C LYS A 901 6.89 -18.70 8.69
N GLN A 902 6.49 -19.82 8.08
CA GLN A 902 5.79 -20.86 8.78
C GLN A 902 6.76 -21.39 9.82
N GLY A 903 6.34 -21.31 11.08
CA GLY A 903 7.18 -21.55 12.24
C GLY A 903 7.81 -22.93 12.22
N SER A 904 9.09 -22.96 12.56
CA SER A 904 9.77 -24.12 13.12
C SER A 904 9.79 -23.97 14.65
N ASN A 905 8.74 -24.47 15.29
CA ASN A 905 8.76 -25.43 16.42
C ASN A 905 7.37 -25.50 17.03
#